data_AF-A0A5K1CT82-F1
#
_entry.id   AF-A0A5K1CT82-F1
#
_cell.length_a   1.000
_cell.length_b   1.000
_cell.length_c   1.000
_cell.angle_alpha   90.00
_cell.angle_beta   90.00
_cell.angle_gamma   90.00
#
_symmetry.space_group_name_H-M   'P 1'
#
loop_
_entity.id
_entity.type
_entity.pdbx_description
1 polymer ?
#
loop_
_entity_poly.entity_id
_entity_poly.type
_entity_poly.pdbx_seq_one_letter_code
_entity_poly.pdbx_strand_id
1 'polypeptide(L)'
;MVLYLVFHLKIVSSKKIGVNFSHFGGFDRIFSGYQISKMASRSYSNLLDLTSGDSPAFGQVGKRLIRVMTVAGIISDLEDENNNSVNSDSSSSVSQDRMIIVGNQLPIRAHRRSEGEGWDFSWDEDSLLLQLKDGLGEDVEVIYIGCLKEEVDPCEQDDVAQTLLEVFKCVPAFLPRDLFDRFYHGFCKQQLWPLFHYMLPLSPDLGSRFDRSFWQAYVSVNKIFADKVMEVINPDDDFVWVHDYHLMVLPTFLRKRFNRVKLGFFLHSPFPSSEIYRTLPVRDELLRALLNSDLIGFHTFDYARHFLSCCSRMLGLSYQSKRGYIGLEYYGRTVSIKILPVGIHMGQLQSVLDLPETEARVGELKQQFKDRTVLLGVDDMDIFKGISLKLLAMEQLLFQHPEWSRKVVLVQIANPARGRGKDVQEVQAETYSTMKRINERFGKPDYQPVVLIDTPLQFYERIAYYVISECCLVTAVRDGMNLIPYEYIVCRQGNDRLDRQLEVNSSLPKKSMLVVSEFIGCSPSLSGAIRVNPWNIDAVAEAMNSAIMMQESEKQFRHEKHYRYVSSHDVGYWAHSFLQDLERTCRDHIRRRCWGIGFGLGFRVIALDPNFRKLSVEHIVSAYKRTKNRAILLDYDGTMMPQTSISKTPNSEAISILNSLCRDPKNVVFLVSARDKQTLSEWFSPCENLGIAAEHGYFL
;
A
#
# COMPACT_ATOMS: atom_id res chain seq x y z
N MET A 1 49.96 12.79 15.05
CA MET A 1 48.71 12.02 14.86
C MET A 1 47.75 12.88 14.05
N VAL A 2 47.72 12.70 12.73
CA VAL A 2 46.85 13.44 11.80
C VAL A 2 45.48 12.78 11.83
N LEU A 3 44.44 13.51 12.24
CA LEU A 3 43.07 13.00 12.20
C LEU A 3 42.57 13.13 10.76
N TYR A 4 42.56 12.04 10.00
CA TYR A 4 41.90 11.98 8.69
C TYR A 4 40.40 11.72 8.89
N LEU A 5 39.58 12.76 8.72
CA LEU A 5 38.16 12.59 8.44
C LEU A 5 37.98 12.69 6.93
N VAL A 6 37.90 11.53 6.26
CA VAL A 6 37.55 11.43 4.84
C VAL A 6 36.08 11.02 4.77
N PHE A 7 35.22 11.90 4.27
CA PHE A 7 33.93 11.50 3.73
C PHE A 7 34.15 11.08 2.26
N HIS A 8 33.62 9.92 1.89
CA HIS A 8 34.03 9.08 0.76
C HIS A 8 34.12 9.77 -0.62
N LEU A 9 35.26 9.61 -1.32
CA LEU A 9 35.40 9.77 -2.77
C LEU A 9 35.18 8.41 -3.46
N LYS A 10 34.25 8.33 -4.42
CA LYS A 10 34.13 7.23 -5.38
C LYS A 10 34.99 7.57 -6.61
N ILE A 11 36.08 6.83 -6.82
CA ILE A 11 36.85 6.88 -8.07
C ILE A 11 36.15 5.99 -9.10
N VAL A 12 35.63 6.57 -10.17
CA VAL A 12 35.20 5.83 -11.38
C VAL A 12 36.11 6.24 -12.53
N SER A 13 36.75 5.23 -13.12
CA SER A 13 37.69 5.32 -14.24
C SER A 13 37.06 5.98 -15.49
N SER A 14 37.73 7.01 -16.01
CA SER A 14 37.40 7.72 -17.24
C SER A 14 37.43 6.82 -18.49
N LYS A 15 36.40 6.93 -19.33
CA LYS A 15 36.48 6.66 -20.78
C LYS A 15 35.86 7.84 -21.55
N LYS A 16 36.75 8.58 -22.20
CA LYS A 16 36.62 9.49 -23.37
C LYS A 16 35.25 10.16 -23.61
N ILE A 17 35.21 11.48 -23.38
CA ILE A 17 34.25 12.41 -23.99
C ILE A 17 34.90 13.02 -25.24
N GLY A 18 34.20 12.93 -26.37
CA GLY A 18 34.39 13.80 -27.53
C GLY A 18 33.50 15.03 -27.38
N VAL A 19 34.09 16.20 -27.59
CA VAL A 19 33.47 17.53 -27.48
C VAL A 19 32.72 17.87 -28.77
N ASN A 20 31.59 18.58 -28.64
CA ASN A 20 31.21 19.63 -29.60
C ASN A 20 30.31 20.68 -28.93
N PHE A 21 30.64 21.95 -29.17
CA PHE A 21 30.00 23.18 -28.69
C PHE A 21 29.17 23.84 -29.80
N SER A 22 28.03 24.46 -29.45
CA SER A 22 27.47 25.66 -30.09
C SER A 22 26.24 26.17 -29.30
N HIS A 23 26.34 27.35 -28.68
CA HIS A 23 25.73 28.65 -29.09
C HIS A 23 24.21 28.81 -28.87
N PHE A 24 23.77 29.67 -27.93
CA PHE A 24 23.31 31.06 -28.15
C PHE A 24 22.76 31.66 -26.84
N GLY A 25 22.86 32.99 -26.68
CA GLY A 25 22.66 33.70 -25.42
C GLY A 25 21.40 34.58 -25.29
N GLY A 26 21.39 35.30 -24.14
CA GLY A 26 20.76 36.60 -23.90
C GLY A 26 19.23 36.64 -23.66
N PHE A 27 18.81 37.15 -22.49
CA PHE A 27 18.10 38.44 -22.33
C PHE A 27 17.69 38.74 -20.86
N ASP A 28 18.01 39.98 -20.43
CA ASP A 28 17.36 40.96 -19.54
C ASP A 28 16.72 40.68 -18.15
N ARG A 29 17.43 41.18 -17.12
CA ARG A 29 17.15 42.33 -16.22
C ARG A 29 15.73 42.70 -15.71
N ILE A 30 15.71 42.80 -14.36
CA ILE A 30 15.15 43.86 -13.46
C ILE A 30 13.66 43.77 -13.06
N PHE A 31 13.41 43.56 -11.76
CA PHE A 31 12.72 44.54 -10.90
C PHE A 31 13.14 44.40 -9.42
N SER A 32 13.36 45.55 -8.79
CA SER A 32 13.79 45.74 -7.40
C SER A 32 12.61 45.88 -6.43
N GLY A 33 12.86 45.65 -5.13
CA GLY A 33 12.40 46.61 -4.11
C GLY A 33 11.94 46.04 -2.77
N TYR A 34 12.77 46.25 -1.73
CA TYR A 34 12.45 46.45 -0.30
C TYR A 34 11.74 45.29 0.45
N GLN A 35 11.95 44.97 1.73
CA GLN A 35 12.41 45.75 2.89
C GLN A 35 12.82 44.76 4.00
N ILE A 36 13.89 45.05 4.73
CA ILE A 36 14.35 44.29 5.90
C ILE A 36 13.63 44.80 7.15
N SER A 37 13.08 43.90 7.97
CA SER A 37 12.70 44.17 9.36
C SER A 37 13.15 43.03 10.27
N LYS A 38 13.78 43.42 11.38
CA LYS A 38 14.52 42.65 12.37
C LYS A 38 13.66 41.64 13.13
N MET A 39 14.19 40.46 13.39
CA MET A 39 13.74 39.59 14.49
C MET A 39 14.94 39.25 15.38
N ALA A 40 14.85 39.64 16.65
CA ALA A 40 15.86 39.42 17.67
C ALA A 40 15.57 38.12 18.46
N SER A 41 16.61 37.31 18.61
CA SER A 41 17.03 36.50 19.76
C SER A 41 15.98 36.04 20.79
N ARG A 42 15.89 34.71 20.97
CA ARG A 42 15.92 33.94 22.26
C ARG A 42 15.72 32.45 21.93
N SER A 43 16.78 31.65 21.96
CA SER A 43 17.26 30.85 23.10
C SER A 43 16.43 29.59 23.39
N TYR A 44 17.09 28.45 23.22
CA TYR A 44 16.74 27.11 23.67
C TYR A 44 16.41 27.05 25.17
N SER A 45 15.37 26.28 25.55
CA SER A 45 15.34 25.27 26.62
C SER A 45 13.88 24.93 26.98
N ASN A 46 13.65 23.65 27.32
CA ASN A 46 12.49 23.07 28.03
C ASN A 46 11.28 22.64 27.19
N LEU A 47 11.15 21.32 27.01
CA LEU A 47 9.93 20.64 26.55
C LEU A 47 9.74 19.35 27.36
N LEU A 48 9.80 19.49 28.69
CA LEU A 48 9.49 18.44 29.68
C LEU A 48 8.35 18.84 30.65
N ASP A 49 7.76 20.02 30.50
CA ASP A 49 6.55 20.41 31.22
C ASP A 49 5.42 20.59 30.23
N LEU A 50 4.62 19.54 30.05
CA LEU A 50 3.21 19.58 29.66
C LEU A 50 2.71 18.14 29.74
N THR A 51 2.42 17.68 30.97
CA THR A 51 1.43 16.67 31.40
C THR A 51 1.86 16.05 32.73
N SER A 52 1.67 16.78 33.82
CA SER A 52 1.56 16.17 35.17
C SER A 52 0.57 16.98 36.02
N GLY A 53 -0.28 16.25 36.76
CA GLY A 53 -1.46 16.72 37.50
C GLY A 53 -2.71 16.07 36.88
N ASP A 54 -3.41 15.09 37.47
CA ASP A 54 -3.59 14.72 38.86
C ASP A 54 -3.73 13.20 39.03
N SER A 55 -3.36 12.69 40.20
CA SER A 55 -3.68 11.33 40.67
C SER A 55 -4.90 11.37 41.61
N PRO A 56 -5.67 10.28 41.67
CA PRO A 56 -5.99 9.73 42.99
C PRO A 56 -5.73 8.21 43.10
N ALA A 57 -5.48 7.82 44.35
CA ALA A 57 -5.03 6.52 44.82
C ALA A 57 -6.06 5.38 44.70
N PHE A 58 -5.57 4.14 44.60
CA PHE A 58 -5.95 2.89 45.30
C PHE A 58 -5.26 1.74 44.51
N GLY A 59 -4.40 0.90 45.09
CA GLY A 59 -4.77 -0.27 45.88
C GLY A 59 -3.86 -1.43 45.44
N GLN A 60 -3.13 -2.04 46.37
CA GLN A 60 -2.22 -3.16 46.11
C GLN A 60 -2.99 -4.40 45.62
N VAL A 61 -2.68 -4.90 44.42
CA VAL A 61 -2.91 -6.30 44.05
C VAL A 61 -1.72 -6.78 43.20
N GLY A 62 -1.06 -7.83 43.68
CA GLY A 62 0.14 -8.39 43.06
C GLY A 62 -0.14 -9.05 41.72
N LYS A 63 0.72 -8.77 40.74
CA LYS A 63 0.89 -9.59 39.54
C LYS A 63 2.39 -9.87 39.34
N ARG A 64 2.71 -11.17 39.23
CA ARG A 64 4.04 -11.69 38.87
C ARG A 64 4.42 -11.16 37.49
N LEU A 65 5.45 -10.32 37.43
CA LEU A 65 6.09 -9.91 36.18
C LEU A 65 7.11 -10.96 35.75
N ILE A 66 6.98 -11.44 34.51
CA ILE A 66 8.03 -12.15 33.80
C ILE A 66 9.15 -11.15 33.51
N ARG A 67 10.35 -11.47 33.98
CA ARG A 67 11.55 -10.63 33.92
C ARG A 67 12.04 -10.54 32.46
N VAL A 68 11.84 -9.40 31.81
CA VAL A 68 12.54 -9.05 30.56
C VAL A 68 13.96 -8.63 30.93
N MET A 69 14.96 -9.39 30.52
CA MET A 69 16.37 -8.99 30.65
C MET A 69 16.72 -8.04 29.51
N THR A 70 16.88 -6.75 29.81
CA THR A 70 17.55 -5.78 28.95
C THR A 70 19.00 -5.63 29.42
N VAL A 71 19.95 -6.18 28.66
CA VAL A 71 21.36 -5.78 28.77
C VAL A 71 21.94 -5.64 27.36
N ALA A 72 22.53 -4.47 27.10
CA ALA A 72 23.31 -4.19 25.90
C ALA A 72 24.68 -4.89 26.02
N GLY A 73 24.91 -5.91 25.20
CA GLY A 73 26.17 -6.64 25.13
C GLY A 73 27.15 -5.98 24.15
N ILE A 74 28.29 -5.53 24.70
CA ILE A 74 29.52 -5.21 23.97
C ILE A 74 30.03 -6.51 23.34
N ILE A 75 30.23 -6.53 22.02
CA ILE A 75 30.86 -7.65 21.32
C ILE A 75 32.38 -7.55 21.57
N SER A 76 32.92 -8.48 22.35
CA SER A 76 34.36 -8.75 22.42
C SER A 76 34.67 -10.02 21.65
N ASP A 77 35.42 -9.87 20.56
CA ASP A 77 36.05 -10.95 19.80
C ASP A 77 37.18 -11.57 20.63
N LEU A 78 37.09 -12.85 21.02
CA LEU A 78 38.24 -13.70 21.34
C LEU A 78 37.90 -15.20 21.14
N GLU A 79 38.47 -15.74 20.06
CA GLU A 79 39.14 -17.04 19.87
C GLU A 79 38.41 -18.38 20.18
N ASP A 80 38.26 -19.16 19.10
CA ASP A 80 38.07 -20.61 19.08
C ASP A 80 39.24 -21.35 19.77
N GLU A 81 38.92 -22.31 20.64
CA GLU A 81 39.50 -23.68 20.74
C GLU A 81 39.12 -24.34 22.08
N ASN A 82 38.14 -25.26 22.08
CA ASN A 82 38.29 -26.61 22.67
C ASN A 82 37.00 -27.45 22.61
N ASN A 83 37.19 -28.71 22.20
CA ASN A 83 36.19 -29.77 22.09
C ASN A 83 35.71 -30.34 23.44
N ASN A 84 34.53 -30.98 23.36
CA ASN A 84 33.93 -31.98 24.26
C ASN A 84 33.22 -31.46 25.53
N SER A 85 31.88 -31.50 25.55
CA SER A 85 31.13 -32.65 26.11
C SER A 85 29.64 -32.35 26.40
N VAL A 86 28.85 -33.43 26.29
CA VAL A 86 27.52 -33.71 26.85
C VAL A 86 26.30 -33.13 26.12
N ASN A 87 25.68 -34.02 25.32
CA ASN A 87 24.28 -33.97 24.91
C ASN A 87 23.37 -33.75 26.12
N SER A 88 22.65 -32.64 26.12
CA SER A 88 21.35 -32.55 26.76
C SER A 88 20.30 -32.48 25.66
N ASP A 89 19.44 -33.50 25.60
CA ASP A 89 18.26 -33.55 24.73
C ASP A 89 17.31 -32.39 25.05
N SER A 90 17.53 -31.23 24.43
CA SER A 90 16.45 -30.29 24.18
C SER A 90 15.87 -30.68 22.83
N SER A 91 14.61 -31.13 22.83
CA SER A 91 13.83 -31.31 21.61
C SER A 91 14.06 -30.11 20.70
N SER A 92 14.69 -30.33 19.55
CA SER A 92 14.79 -29.34 18.49
C SER A 92 13.36 -29.01 18.07
N SER A 93 12.78 -27.96 18.65
CA SER A 93 11.56 -27.37 18.12
C SER A 93 11.90 -26.98 16.69
N VAL A 94 11.31 -27.66 15.72
CA VAL A 94 11.34 -27.25 14.32
C VAL A 94 11.02 -25.76 14.31
N SER A 95 11.96 -24.93 13.85
CA SER A 95 11.75 -23.49 13.77
C SER A 95 10.65 -23.26 12.74
N GLN A 96 9.40 -23.13 13.19
CA GLN A 96 8.29 -22.76 12.32
C GLN A 96 8.49 -21.32 11.90
N ASP A 97 8.55 -21.07 10.60
CA ASP A 97 8.57 -19.72 10.06
C ASP A 97 7.25 -19.03 10.44
N ARG A 98 7.34 -17.77 10.89
CA ARG A 98 6.19 -16.99 11.36
C ARG A 98 5.94 -15.79 10.46
N MET A 99 4.67 -15.62 10.06
CA MET A 99 4.20 -14.51 9.25
C MET A 99 3.18 -13.68 10.03
N ILE A 100 3.46 -12.38 10.17
CA ILE A 100 2.55 -11.41 10.77
C ILE A 100 1.87 -10.63 9.64
N ILE A 101 0.57 -10.85 9.46
CA ILE A 101 -0.26 -10.15 8.48
C ILE A 101 -0.92 -8.97 9.16
N VAL A 102 -0.68 -7.76 8.63
CA VAL A 102 -1.21 -6.51 9.20
C VAL A 102 -2.12 -5.85 8.17
N GLY A 103 -3.41 -5.71 8.50
CA GLY A 103 -4.40 -5.07 7.65
C GLY A 103 -5.38 -4.23 8.48
N ASN A 104 -6.09 -3.30 7.83
CA ASN A 104 -7.01 -2.38 8.54
C ASN A 104 -8.05 -3.12 9.40
N GLN A 105 -8.57 -4.25 8.91
CA GLN A 105 -9.55 -5.08 9.61
C GLN A 105 -9.02 -6.49 9.81
N LEU A 106 -9.33 -7.09 10.95
CA LEU A 106 -9.12 -8.51 11.19
C LEU A 106 -10.04 -9.36 10.30
N PRO A 107 -9.61 -10.57 9.90
CA PRO A 107 -10.47 -11.55 9.24
C PRO A 107 -11.48 -12.21 10.21
N ILE A 108 -12.12 -11.43 11.07
CA ILE A 108 -13.03 -11.92 12.12
C ILE A 108 -14.37 -11.20 12.03
N ARG A 109 -15.45 -11.98 12.12
CA ARG A 109 -16.80 -11.49 12.40
C ARG A 109 -16.99 -11.56 13.91
N ALA A 110 -17.30 -10.41 14.50
CA ALA A 110 -17.57 -10.29 15.93
C ALA A 110 -19.04 -9.91 16.10
N HIS A 111 -19.73 -10.61 16.99
CA HIS A 111 -21.12 -10.33 17.34
C HIS A 111 -21.27 -10.32 18.86
N ARG A 112 -21.98 -9.33 19.39
CA ARG A 112 -22.34 -9.32 20.81
C ARG A 112 -23.44 -10.34 21.05
N ARG A 113 -23.33 -11.14 22.11
CA ARG A 113 -24.37 -12.12 22.47
C ARG A 113 -25.67 -11.43 22.83
N SER A 114 -26.77 -11.92 22.26
CA SER A 114 -28.12 -11.41 22.54
C SER A 114 -28.61 -11.78 23.95
N GLU A 115 -28.14 -12.91 24.48
CA GLU A 115 -28.54 -13.49 25.77
C GLU A 115 -27.29 -13.71 26.66
N GLY A 116 -26.75 -12.62 27.23
CA GLY A 116 -25.64 -12.65 28.19
C GLY A 116 -24.59 -11.56 27.96
N GLU A 117 -23.62 -11.46 28.88
CA GLU A 117 -22.40 -10.66 28.67
C GLU A 117 -21.39 -11.47 27.82
N GLY A 118 -20.69 -10.81 26.90
CA GLY A 118 -19.64 -11.41 26.08
C GLY A 118 -19.87 -11.37 24.57
N TRP A 119 -18.89 -11.93 23.85
CA TRP A 119 -18.75 -11.83 22.40
C TRP A 119 -18.66 -13.22 21.75
N ASP A 120 -19.24 -13.36 20.57
CA ASP A 120 -19.04 -14.49 19.67
C ASP A 120 -18.17 -14.07 18.49
N PHE A 121 -17.20 -14.91 18.18
CA PHE A 121 -16.24 -14.69 17.11
C PHE A 121 -16.28 -15.86 16.13
N SER A 122 -16.27 -15.52 14.84
CA SER A 122 -16.05 -16.50 13.76
C SER A 122 -15.10 -15.91 12.73
N TRP A 123 -14.49 -16.78 11.93
CA TRP A 123 -13.71 -16.33 10.77
C TRP A 123 -14.60 -15.61 9.76
N ASP A 124 -14.06 -14.56 9.15
CA ASP A 124 -14.64 -13.92 7.97
C ASP A 124 -14.08 -14.60 6.72
N GLU A 125 -14.75 -15.66 6.26
CA GLU A 125 -14.32 -16.48 5.11
C GLU A 125 -14.14 -15.67 3.82
N ASP A 126 -14.82 -14.52 3.70
CA ASP A 126 -14.72 -13.60 2.56
C ASP A 126 -13.50 -12.67 2.65
N SER A 127 -12.73 -12.72 3.73
CA SER A 127 -11.56 -11.89 3.93
C SER A 127 -10.37 -12.41 3.11
N LEU A 128 -9.86 -11.56 2.21
CA LEU A 128 -8.62 -11.83 1.47
C LEU A 128 -7.44 -12.16 2.40
N LEU A 129 -7.38 -11.54 3.59
CA LEU A 129 -6.30 -11.80 4.55
C LEU A 129 -6.38 -13.21 5.14
N LEU A 130 -7.59 -13.76 5.30
CA LEU A 130 -7.74 -15.16 5.70
C LEU A 130 -7.33 -16.08 4.55
N GLN A 131 -7.89 -15.83 3.37
CA GLN A 131 -7.72 -16.66 2.18
C GLN A 131 -6.26 -16.79 1.72
N LEU A 132 -5.43 -15.77 1.96
CA LEU A 132 -4.03 -15.80 1.56
C LEU A 132 -3.19 -16.79 2.39
N LYS A 133 -3.68 -17.22 3.56
CA LYS A 133 -3.02 -18.22 4.42
C LYS A 133 -2.69 -19.49 3.65
N ASP A 134 -3.60 -19.92 2.79
CA ASP A 134 -3.49 -21.15 2.00
C ASP A 134 -2.28 -21.15 1.05
N GLY A 135 -1.74 -19.97 0.72
CA GLY A 135 -0.51 -19.86 -0.09
C GLY A 135 0.79 -19.76 0.71
N LEU A 136 0.75 -19.65 2.04
CA LEU A 136 1.93 -19.49 2.88
C LEU A 136 2.58 -20.84 3.29
N GLY A 137 1.84 -21.95 3.15
CA GLY A 137 2.29 -23.30 3.53
C GLY A 137 1.78 -23.71 4.91
N GLU A 138 1.61 -25.01 5.13
CA GLU A 138 1.02 -25.56 6.37
C GLU A 138 1.90 -25.36 7.60
N ASP A 139 3.21 -25.26 7.41
CA ASP A 139 4.20 -25.13 8.49
C ASP A 139 4.40 -23.67 8.96
N VAL A 140 3.80 -22.70 8.28
CA VAL A 140 3.93 -21.27 8.61
C VAL A 140 2.85 -20.86 9.61
N GLU A 141 3.25 -20.45 10.81
CA GLU A 141 2.31 -19.88 11.77
C GLU A 141 1.99 -18.44 11.36
N VAL A 142 0.69 -18.15 11.23
CA VAL A 142 0.18 -16.85 10.79
C VAL A 142 -0.50 -16.14 11.94
N ILE A 143 -0.10 -14.89 12.18
CA ILE A 143 -0.71 -13.99 13.17
C ILE A 143 -1.31 -12.80 12.45
N TYR A 144 -2.56 -12.48 12.78
CA TYR A 144 -3.29 -11.36 12.16
C TYR A 144 -3.35 -10.17 13.09
N ILE A 145 -3.14 -8.96 12.56
CA ILE A 145 -3.26 -7.71 13.31
C ILE A 145 -4.18 -6.75 12.55
N GLY A 146 -5.21 -6.24 13.23
CA GLY A 146 -6.24 -5.40 12.61
C GLY A 146 -7.30 -4.89 13.59
N CYS A 147 -8.20 -4.02 13.13
CA CYS A 147 -9.37 -3.61 13.90
C CYS A 147 -10.51 -4.64 13.78
N LEU A 148 -11.35 -4.73 14.81
CA LEU A 148 -12.67 -5.35 14.68
C LEU A 148 -13.63 -4.39 13.97
N LYS A 149 -14.67 -4.95 13.32
CA LYS A 149 -15.75 -4.15 12.71
C LYS A 149 -16.68 -3.53 13.76
N GLU A 150 -16.82 -4.19 14.90
CA GLU A 150 -17.64 -3.75 16.04
C GLU A 150 -16.83 -2.97 17.07
N GLU A 151 -17.50 -2.06 17.78
CA GLU A 151 -16.91 -1.28 18.88
C GLU A 151 -16.95 -2.09 20.18
N VAL A 152 -15.78 -2.27 20.81
CA VAL A 152 -15.62 -3.02 22.06
C VAL A 152 -15.37 -2.05 23.20
N ASP A 153 -16.16 -2.16 24.27
CA ASP A 153 -16.01 -1.30 25.45
C ASP A 153 -14.63 -1.49 26.09
N PRO A 154 -13.93 -0.42 26.51
CA PRO A 154 -12.63 -0.52 27.17
C PRO A 154 -12.54 -1.54 28.31
N CYS A 155 -13.62 -1.79 29.06
CA CYS A 155 -13.59 -2.80 30.14
C CYS A 155 -13.55 -4.25 29.63
N GLU A 156 -14.01 -4.51 28.40
CA GLU A 156 -14.04 -5.84 27.77
C GLU A 156 -12.82 -6.11 26.85
N GLN A 157 -12.01 -5.07 26.56
CA GLN A 157 -10.95 -5.15 25.55
C GLN A 157 -9.87 -6.20 25.86
N ASP A 158 -9.48 -6.35 27.12
CA ASP A 158 -8.46 -7.32 27.52
C ASP A 158 -8.94 -8.76 27.31
N ASP A 159 -10.17 -9.06 27.72
CA ASP A 159 -10.78 -10.40 27.57
C ASP A 159 -11.00 -10.75 26.09
N VAL A 160 -11.45 -9.77 25.29
CA VAL A 160 -11.60 -9.93 23.84
C VAL A 160 -10.24 -10.16 23.17
N ALA A 161 -9.21 -9.38 23.53
CA ALA A 161 -7.87 -9.54 22.97
C ALA A 161 -7.26 -10.91 23.30
N GLN A 162 -7.43 -11.37 24.54
CA GLN A 162 -6.96 -12.68 24.96
C GLN A 162 -7.66 -13.80 24.17
N THR A 163 -8.99 -13.74 24.06
CA THR A 163 -9.78 -14.73 23.31
C THR A 163 -9.36 -14.78 21.84
N LEU A 164 -9.19 -13.62 21.19
CA LEU A 164 -8.79 -13.54 19.80
C LEU A 164 -7.36 -14.06 19.56
N LEU A 165 -6.44 -13.82 20.48
CA LEU A 165 -5.07 -14.31 20.36
C LEU A 165 -4.98 -15.82 20.56
N GLU A 166 -5.64 -16.36 21.58
CA GLU A 166 -5.57 -17.79 21.92
C GLU A 166 -6.28 -18.67 20.89
N VAL A 167 -7.48 -18.27 20.45
CA VAL A 167 -8.33 -19.09 19.57
C VAL A 167 -8.05 -18.82 18.09
N PHE A 168 -7.82 -17.56 17.72
CA PHE A 168 -7.75 -17.13 16.32
C PHE A 168 -6.37 -16.61 15.90
N LYS A 169 -5.38 -16.54 16.81
CA LYS A 169 -4.08 -15.90 16.52
C LYS A 169 -4.22 -14.48 15.98
N CYS A 170 -5.25 -13.76 16.46
CA CYS A 170 -5.58 -12.40 16.07
C CYS A 170 -5.23 -11.43 17.20
N VAL A 171 -4.55 -10.33 16.88
CA VAL A 171 -4.25 -9.23 17.80
C VAL A 171 -5.12 -8.02 17.40
N PRO A 172 -6.15 -7.68 18.19
CA PRO A 172 -6.99 -6.53 17.88
C PRO A 172 -6.27 -5.21 18.16
N ALA A 173 -6.37 -4.28 17.22
CA ALA A 173 -6.07 -2.88 17.41
C ALA A 173 -7.36 -2.12 17.74
N PHE A 174 -7.60 -1.88 19.03
CA PHE A 174 -8.75 -1.07 19.46
C PHE A 174 -8.47 0.41 19.22
N LEU A 175 -9.38 1.08 18.50
CA LEU A 175 -9.28 2.49 18.18
C LEU A 175 -10.45 3.25 18.79
N PRO A 176 -10.22 4.36 19.52
CA PRO A 176 -11.30 5.24 19.95
C PRO A 176 -12.10 5.74 18.74
N ARG A 177 -13.42 5.80 18.86
CA ARG A 177 -14.33 6.15 17.76
C ARG A 177 -13.97 7.44 17.02
N ASP A 178 -13.69 8.53 17.73
CA ASP A 178 -13.27 9.80 17.12
C ASP A 178 -11.96 9.66 16.33
N LEU A 179 -11.01 8.87 16.84
CA LEU A 179 -9.74 8.62 16.17
C LEU A 179 -9.96 7.79 14.91
N PHE A 180 -10.80 6.74 14.98
CA PHE A 180 -11.18 5.93 13.84
C PHE A 180 -11.88 6.76 12.76
N ASP A 181 -12.84 7.61 13.14
CA ASP A 181 -13.57 8.47 12.19
C ASP A 181 -12.61 9.42 11.44
N ARG A 182 -11.70 10.10 12.14
CA ARG A 182 -10.72 11.00 11.50
C ARG A 182 -9.69 10.26 10.65
N PHE A 183 -9.29 9.06 11.07
CA PHE A 183 -8.38 8.20 10.30
C PHE A 183 -9.04 7.60 9.06
N TYR A 184 -10.09 6.81 9.26
CA TYR A 184 -10.69 5.98 8.23
C TYR A 184 -11.61 6.79 7.33
N HIS A 185 -12.60 7.48 7.91
CA HIS A 185 -13.51 8.30 7.11
C HIS A 185 -12.84 9.59 6.62
N GLY A 186 -12.07 10.27 7.48
CA GLY A 186 -11.33 11.48 7.12
C GLY A 186 -10.16 11.20 6.16
N PHE A 187 -9.03 10.70 6.66
CA PHE A 187 -7.83 10.58 5.82
C PHE A 187 -7.94 9.50 4.74
N CYS A 188 -8.36 8.29 5.10
CA CYS A 188 -8.38 7.17 4.16
C CYS A 188 -9.45 7.36 3.07
N LYS A 189 -10.71 7.64 3.44
CA LYS A 189 -11.82 7.71 2.49
C LYS A 189 -12.07 9.08 1.87
N GLN A 190 -11.74 10.20 2.52
CA GLN A 190 -11.91 11.53 1.91
C GLN A 190 -10.64 12.10 1.27
N GLN A 191 -9.44 11.58 1.57
CA GLN A 191 -8.18 12.07 1.00
C GLN A 191 -7.50 11.02 0.10
N LEU A 192 -7.07 9.88 0.66
CA LEU A 192 -6.30 8.88 -0.09
C LEU A 192 -7.11 8.18 -1.18
N TRP A 193 -8.32 7.71 -0.85
CA TRP A 193 -9.16 6.95 -1.78
C TRP A 193 -9.51 7.76 -3.04
N PRO A 194 -10.07 8.99 -2.95
CA PRO A 194 -10.26 9.87 -4.09
C PRO A 194 -9.00 10.11 -4.92
N LEU A 195 -7.89 10.45 -4.26
CA LEU A 195 -6.63 10.77 -4.91
C LEU A 195 -6.09 9.57 -5.72
N PHE A 196 -6.12 8.37 -5.13
CA PHE A 196 -5.64 7.16 -5.78
C PHE A 196 -6.52 6.75 -6.96
N HIS A 197 -7.79 7.18 -6.97
CA HIS A 197 -8.76 6.99 -8.04
C HIS A 197 -8.90 8.20 -8.96
N TYR A 198 -7.90 9.10 -8.97
CA TYR A 198 -7.80 10.24 -9.90
C TYR A 198 -8.89 11.32 -9.72
N MET A 199 -9.54 11.37 -8.55
CA MET A 199 -10.42 12.47 -8.18
C MET A 199 -9.64 13.52 -7.39
N LEU A 200 -9.55 14.73 -7.94
CA LEU A 200 -8.93 15.88 -7.28
C LEU A 200 -10.00 16.75 -6.62
N PRO A 201 -9.74 17.29 -5.42
CA PRO A 201 -10.63 18.23 -4.74
C PRO A 201 -10.55 19.62 -5.41
N LEU A 202 -11.16 19.76 -6.58
CA LEU A 202 -11.14 21.01 -7.37
C LEU A 202 -12.06 22.08 -6.78
N SER A 203 -13.12 21.68 -6.09
CA SER A 203 -14.05 22.56 -5.38
C SER A 203 -14.42 21.95 -4.03
N PRO A 204 -14.95 22.75 -3.07
CA PRO A 204 -15.47 22.22 -1.80
C PRO A 204 -16.55 21.14 -1.98
N ASP A 205 -17.25 21.16 -3.12
CA ASP A 205 -18.27 20.19 -3.50
C ASP A 205 -17.69 18.92 -4.15
N LEU A 206 -16.46 18.94 -4.67
CA LEU A 206 -15.80 17.84 -5.40
C LEU A 206 -14.64 17.22 -4.61
N GLY A 207 -14.72 17.28 -3.29
CA GLY A 207 -13.75 16.68 -2.37
C GLY A 207 -13.29 17.62 -1.26
N SER A 208 -12.96 17.04 -0.10
CA SER A 208 -12.51 17.82 1.06
C SER A 208 -11.07 18.33 0.87
N ARG A 209 -10.82 19.59 1.26
CA ARG A 209 -9.45 20.13 1.33
C ARG A 209 -8.62 19.33 2.32
N PHE A 210 -7.30 19.30 2.12
CA PHE A 210 -6.40 18.62 3.02
C PHE A 210 -6.54 19.12 4.47
N ASP A 211 -6.86 18.21 5.38
CA ASP A 211 -6.93 18.46 6.81
C ASP A 211 -5.74 17.81 7.54
N ARG A 212 -4.96 18.64 8.24
CA ARG A 212 -3.80 18.19 8.99
C ARG A 212 -4.19 17.32 10.20
N SER A 213 -5.37 17.52 10.77
CA SER A 213 -5.88 16.71 11.89
C SER A 213 -6.15 15.27 11.46
N PHE A 214 -6.64 15.06 10.23
CA PHE A 214 -6.83 13.73 9.65
C PHE A 214 -5.50 13.03 9.41
N TRP A 215 -4.49 13.77 8.93
CA TRP A 215 -3.12 13.23 8.82
C TRP A 215 -2.54 12.82 10.18
N GLN A 216 -2.72 13.64 11.21
CA GLN A 216 -2.26 13.31 12.57
C GLN A 216 -2.97 12.06 13.12
N ALA A 217 -4.28 11.92 12.89
CA ALA A 217 -5.03 10.71 13.22
C ALA A 217 -4.47 9.49 12.47
N TYR A 218 -4.20 9.62 11.17
CA TYR A 218 -3.62 8.55 10.36
C TYR A 218 -2.26 8.07 10.88
N VAL A 219 -1.36 8.99 11.21
CA VAL A 219 -0.06 8.66 11.79
C VAL A 219 -0.23 8.03 13.19
N SER A 220 -1.17 8.50 14.00
CA SER A 220 -1.44 7.97 15.34
C SER A 220 -1.96 6.54 15.28
N VAL A 221 -2.91 6.25 14.38
CA VAL A 221 -3.43 4.90 14.16
C VAL A 221 -2.32 3.97 13.65
N ASN A 222 -1.53 4.40 12.67
CA ASN A 222 -0.38 3.61 12.18
C ASN A 222 0.64 3.30 13.30
N LYS A 223 0.79 4.19 14.28
CA LYS A 223 1.61 3.95 15.47
C LYS A 223 0.98 2.91 16.39
N ILE A 224 -0.33 2.98 16.67
CA ILE A 224 -1.04 1.96 17.48
C ILE A 224 -0.88 0.57 16.85
N PHE A 225 -1.05 0.47 15.53
CA PHE A 225 -0.83 -0.79 14.82
C PHE A 225 0.63 -1.28 14.93
N ALA A 226 1.60 -0.37 14.86
CA ALA A 226 3.00 -0.74 15.06
C ALA A 226 3.27 -1.23 16.49
N ASP A 227 2.63 -0.62 17.50
CA ASP A 227 2.68 -1.07 18.89
C ASP A 227 2.10 -2.50 19.02
N LYS A 228 0.99 -2.81 18.33
CA LYS A 228 0.43 -4.18 18.28
C LYS A 228 1.34 -5.19 17.60
N VAL A 229 2.04 -4.83 16.53
CA VAL A 229 3.06 -5.70 15.93
C VAL A 229 4.19 -5.96 16.94
N MET A 230 4.63 -4.92 17.66
CA MET A 230 5.72 -5.01 18.64
C MET A 230 5.38 -5.90 19.85
N GLU A 231 4.11 -6.14 20.14
CA GLU A 231 3.67 -7.05 21.21
C GLU A 231 3.97 -8.54 20.91
N VAL A 232 4.03 -8.93 19.63
CA VAL A 232 4.08 -10.36 19.23
C VAL A 232 5.26 -10.76 18.35
N ILE A 233 5.98 -9.78 17.78
CA ILE A 233 7.06 -10.02 16.82
C ILE A 233 8.35 -10.52 17.46
N ASN A 234 8.93 -11.57 16.88
CA ASN A 234 10.35 -11.89 16.98
C ASN A 234 11.11 -11.24 15.80
N PRO A 235 11.84 -10.13 15.99
CA PRO A 235 12.34 -9.29 14.91
C PRO A 235 13.44 -9.91 14.04
N ASP A 236 14.10 -10.97 14.51
CA ASP A 236 15.17 -11.64 13.78
C ASP A 236 14.64 -12.72 12.82
N ASP A 237 13.50 -13.33 13.18
CA ASP A 237 12.94 -14.49 12.48
C ASP A 237 11.67 -14.16 11.69
N ASP A 238 10.76 -13.35 12.26
CA ASP A 238 9.43 -13.16 11.72
C ASP A 238 9.42 -12.27 10.46
N PHE A 239 8.49 -12.58 9.57
CA PHE A 239 8.11 -11.70 8.45
C PHE A 239 6.89 -10.87 8.83
N VAL A 240 6.87 -9.60 8.45
CA VAL A 240 5.68 -8.76 8.56
C VAL A 240 5.22 -8.36 7.17
N TRP A 241 3.97 -8.67 6.86
CA TRP A 241 3.34 -8.31 5.61
C TRP A 241 2.18 -7.32 5.86
N VAL A 242 2.41 -6.07 5.44
CA VAL A 242 1.50 -4.95 5.63
C VAL A 242 0.63 -4.76 4.39
N HIS A 243 -0.68 -4.58 4.58
CA HIS A 243 -1.64 -4.47 3.50
C HIS A 243 -2.31 -3.09 3.43
N ASP A 244 -2.28 -2.55 2.21
CA ASP A 244 -3.10 -1.47 1.68
C ASP A 244 -2.82 -0.04 2.19
N TYR A 245 -3.49 0.92 1.56
CA TYR A 245 -3.28 2.36 1.76
C TYR A 245 -3.59 2.87 3.17
N HIS A 246 -4.26 2.07 4.01
CA HIS A 246 -4.55 2.39 5.41
C HIS A 246 -3.29 2.44 6.29
N LEU A 247 -2.26 1.66 5.93
CA LEU A 247 -1.10 1.39 6.78
C LEU A 247 0.25 1.73 6.10
N MET A 248 0.27 2.73 5.21
CA MET A 248 1.47 3.07 4.43
C MET A 248 2.61 3.62 5.29
N VAL A 249 2.31 4.12 6.50
CA VAL A 249 3.31 4.72 7.40
C VAL A 249 3.92 3.69 8.35
N LEU A 250 3.19 2.61 8.63
CA LEU A 250 3.57 1.53 9.54
C LEU A 250 5.00 0.98 9.33
N PRO A 251 5.50 0.76 8.09
CA PRO A 251 6.87 0.26 7.89
C PRO A 251 7.95 1.14 8.54
N THR A 252 7.72 2.46 8.62
CA THR A 252 8.66 3.40 9.26
C THR A 252 8.78 3.16 10.76
N PHE A 253 7.64 2.92 11.43
CA PHE A 253 7.63 2.69 12.87
C PHE A 253 8.33 1.37 13.22
N LEU A 254 8.07 0.31 12.45
CA LEU A 254 8.74 -0.98 12.64
C LEU A 254 10.24 -0.89 12.41
N ARG A 255 10.68 -0.25 11.31
CA ARG A 255 12.12 -0.07 11.04
C ARG A 255 12.83 0.78 12.07
N LYS A 256 12.15 1.78 12.62
CA LYS A 256 12.71 2.63 13.68
C LYS A 256 13.04 1.83 14.94
N ARG A 257 12.23 0.82 15.26
CA ARG A 257 12.47 -0.08 16.39
C ARG A 257 13.45 -1.19 16.03
N PHE A 258 13.27 -1.80 14.86
CA PHE A 258 14.01 -2.95 14.40
C PHE A 258 14.59 -2.69 13.01
N ASN A 259 15.83 -2.20 12.92
CA ASN A 259 16.43 -1.81 11.63
C ASN A 259 16.49 -2.96 10.60
N ARG A 260 16.42 -4.22 11.06
CA ARG A 260 16.53 -5.46 10.27
C ARG A 260 15.23 -6.26 10.14
N VAL A 261 14.08 -5.75 10.59
CA VAL A 261 12.81 -6.49 10.43
C VAL A 261 12.55 -6.83 8.95
N LYS A 262 12.02 -8.02 8.67
CA LYS A 262 11.71 -8.48 7.31
C LYS A 262 10.33 -7.94 6.91
N LEU A 263 10.26 -6.96 6.01
CA LEU A 263 9.04 -6.17 5.75
C LEU A 263 8.55 -6.26 4.30
N GLY A 264 7.36 -6.80 4.10
CA GLY A 264 6.59 -6.69 2.87
C GLY A 264 5.47 -5.65 3.01
N PHE A 265 5.19 -4.93 1.92
CA PHE A 265 4.00 -4.09 1.79
C PHE A 265 3.29 -4.42 0.48
N PHE A 266 1.97 -4.52 0.47
CA PHE A 266 1.20 -4.69 -0.77
C PHE A 266 0.07 -3.65 -0.87
N LEU A 267 0.02 -2.90 -1.98
CA LEU A 267 -1.06 -1.94 -2.24
C LEU A 267 -2.16 -2.57 -3.09
N HIS A 268 -3.39 -2.62 -2.54
CA HIS A 268 -4.55 -3.19 -3.25
C HIS A 268 -5.30 -2.15 -4.09
N SER A 269 -5.14 -0.86 -3.76
CA SER A 269 -5.65 0.24 -4.57
C SER A 269 -4.74 0.57 -5.77
N PRO A 270 -5.24 1.32 -6.77
CA PRO A 270 -4.36 1.91 -7.78
C PRO A 270 -3.29 2.81 -7.15
N PHE A 271 -2.16 2.97 -7.81
CA PHE A 271 -1.20 4.03 -7.49
C PHE A 271 -1.26 5.11 -8.57
N PRO A 272 -1.58 6.38 -8.22
CA PRO A 272 -1.86 7.40 -9.21
C PRO A 272 -0.58 7.93 -9.87
N SER A 273 -0.74 8.55 -11.05
CA SER A 273 0.37 9.19 -11.74
C SER A 273 1.01 10.30 -10.89
N SER A 274 2.27 10.63 -11.17
CA SER A 274 2.99 11.66 -10.40
C SER A 274 2.35 13.04 -10.45
N GLU A 275 1.58 13.35 -11.49
CA GLU A 275 0.86 14.62 -11.59
C GLU A 275 -0.31 14.70 -10.61
N ILE A 276 -0.98 13.57 -10.36
CA ILE A 276 -2.05 13.48 -9.37
C ILE A 276 -1.43 13.35 -7.98
N TYR A 277 -0.49 12.41 -7.79
CA TYR A 277 0.12 12.13 -6.49
C TYR A 277 0.81 13.37 -5.89
N ARG A 278 1.41 14.25 -6.72
CA ARG A 278 2.08 15.46 -6.21
C ARG A 278 1.12 16.48 -5.58
N THR A 279 -0.18 16.36 -5.80
CA THR A 279 -1.15 17.24 -5.15
C THR A 279 -1.30 16.95 -3.65
N LEU A 280 -0.92 15.75 -3.19
CA LEU A 280 -0.99 15.38 -1.79
C LEU A 280 0.08 16.12 -0.96
N PRO A 281 -0.29 16.87 0.10
CA PRO A 281 0.68 17.62 0.89
C PRO A 281 1.71 16.77 1.63
N VAL A 282 1.37 15.53 2.00
CA VAL A 282 2.23 14.58 2.75
C VAL A 282 2.84 13.48 1.86
N ARG A 283 2.97 13.78 0.56
CA ARG A 283 3.46 12.86 -0.48
C ARG A 283 4.85 12.28 -0.20
N ASP A 284 5.77 13.09 0.33
CA ASP A 284 7.15 12.70 0.55
C ASP A 284 7.24 11.76 1.75
N GLU A 285 6.50 12.05 2.82
CA GLU A 285 6.41 11.20 4.01
C GLU A 285 5.87 9.81 3.67
N LEU A 286 4.80 9.73 2.89
CA LEU A 286 4.23 8.44 2.47
C LEU A 286 5.18 7.63 1.58
N LEU A 287 5.83 8.26 0.60
CA LEU A 287 6.80 7.55 -0.25
C LEU A 287 7.98 7.03 0.58
N ARG A 288 8.56 7.89 1.44
CA ARG A 288 9.67 7.50 2.32
C ARG A 288 9.26 6.40 3.28
N ALA A 289 8.01 6.41 3.75
CA ALA A 289 7.52 5.38 4.62
C ALA A 289 7.42 4.02 3.92
N LEU A 290 6.85 3.98 2.71
CA LEU A 290 6.82 2.75 1.91
C LEU A 290 8.24 2.22 1.62
N LEU A 291 9.19 3.11 1.35
CA LEU A 291 10.61 2.78 1.11
C LEU A 291 11.35 2.25 2.35
N ASN A 292 10.70 2.15 3.52
CA ASN A 292 11.22 1.39 4.67
C ASN A 292 10.90 -0.12 4.58
N SER A 293 10.07 -0.54 3.63
CA SER A 293 9.83 -1.96 3.30
C SER A 293 11.02 -2.57 2.55
N ASP A 294 11.08 -3.90 2.49
CA ASP A 294 12.02 -4.65 1.63
C ASP A 294 11.38 -4.95 0.27
N LEU A 295 10.12 -5.40 0.28
CA LEU A 295 9.34 -5.71 -0.91
C LEU A 295 8.06 -4.88 -0.94
N ILE A 296 7.78 -4.21 -2.06
CA ILE A 296 6.54 -3.47 -2.30
C ILE A 296 5.80 -4.09 -3.48
N GLY A 297 4.57 -4.55 -3.25
CA GLY A 297 3.71 -5.19 -4.23
C GLY A 297 2.63 -4.27 -4.80
N PHE A 298 2.36 -4.42 -6.09
CA PHE A 298 1.25 -3.79 -6.81
C PHE A 298 0.55 -4.81 -7.71
N HIS A 299 -0.73 -4.60 -8.02
CA HIS A 299 -1.47 -5.47 -8.93
C HIS A 299 -1.00 -5.42 -10.38
N THR A 300 -0.67 -4.22 -10.89
CA THR A 300 -0.35 -4.02 -12.30
C THR A 300 0.98 -3.30 -12.47
N PHE A 301 1.58 -3.47 -13.66
CA PHE A 301 2.80 -2.76 -14.02
C PHE A 301 2.59 -1.24 -14.05
N ASP A 302 1.40 -0.75 -14.43
CA ASP A 302 1.11 0.68 -14.45
C ASP A 302 1.15 1.32 -13.06
N TYR A 303 0.59 0.66 -12.05
CA TYR A 303 0.64 1.16 -10.67
C TYR A 303 2.08 1.19 -10.16
N ALA A 304 2.84 0.11 -10.38
CA ALA A 304 4.25 0.06 -10.02
C ALA A 304 5.06 1.16 -10.76
N ARG A 305 4.84 1.34 -12.07
CA ARG A 305 5.49 2.38 -12.88
C ARG A 305 5.18 3.78 -12.35
N HIS A 306 3.94 4.04 -11.93
CA HIS A 306 3.56 5.31 -11.33
C HIS A 306 4.25 5.55 -9.98
N PHE A 307 4.35 4.53 -9.12
CA PHE A 307 5.11 4.61 -7.88
C PHE A 307 6.60 4.92 -8.14
N LEU A 308 7.22 4.20 -9.07
CA LEU A 308 8.62 4.43 -9.47
C LEU A 308 8.84 5.85 -10.01
N SER A 309 7.90 6.35 -10.83
CA SER A 309 7.93 7.73 -11.34
C SER A 309 7.82 8.75 -10.22
N CYS A 310 6.99 8.51 -9.19
CA CYS A 310 6.88 9.39 -8.03
C CYS A 310 8.18 9.38 -7.20
N CYS A 311 8.76 8.20 -6.95
CA CYS A 311 10.06 8.08 -6.29
C CYS A 311 11.17 8.84 -7.05
N SER A 312 11.17 8.76 -8.38
CA SER A 312 12.15 9.47 -9.20
C SER A 312 11.96 10.98 -9.17
N ARG A 313 10.74 11.47 -9.39
CA ARG A 313 10.46 12.92 -9.49
C ARG A 313 10.51 13.63 -8.14
N MET A 314 10.09 12.98 -7.06
CA MET A 314 9.97 13.62 -5.73
C MET A 314 11.21 13.39 -4.87
N LEU A 315 11.84 12.22 -5.00
CA LEU A 315 12.97 11.81 -4.14
C LEU A 315 14.29 11.70 -4.89
N GLY A 316 14.30 11.89 -6.22
CA GLY A 316 15.50 11.78 -7.05
C GLY A 316 16.04 10.35 -7.16
N LEU A 317 15.22 9.34 -6.87
CA LEU A 317 15.65 7.95 -6.87
C LEU A 317 15.63 7.36 -8.28
N SER A 318 16.65 6.57 -8.60
CA SER A 318 16.66 5.76 -9.82
C SER A 318 16.31 4.31 -9.48
N TYR A 319 15.59 3.66 -10.38
CA TYR A 319 15.33 2.22 -10.29
C TYR A 319 16.13 1.48 -11.36
N GLN A 320 16.41 0.21 -11.09
CA GLN A 320 17.07 -0.68 -12.02
C GLN A 320 16.18 -1.90 -12.26
N SER A 321 16.10 -2.35 -13.50
CA SER A 321 15.54 -3.65 -13.85
C SER A 321 16.68 -4.60 -14.14
N LYS A 322 16.84 -5.65 -13.33
CA LYS A 322 17.89 -6.67 -13.48
C LYS A 322 17.26 -8.05 -13.45
N ARG A 323 17.46 -8.84 -14.53
CA ARG A 323 16.97 -10.23 -14.65
C ARG A 323 15.46 -10.39 -14.33
N GLY A 324 14.65 -9.42 -14.75
CA GLY A 324 13.19 -9.42 -14.49
C GLY A 324 12.76 -8.84 -13.13
N TYR A 325 13.70 -8.45 -12.26
CA TYR A 325 13.40 -7.82 -10.97
C TYR A 325 13.57 -6.31 -11.06
N ILE A 326 12.61 -5.57 -10.53
CA ILE A 326 12.66 -4.12 -10.41
C ILE A 326 13.09 -3.79 -8.98
N GLY A 327 14.14 -2.99 -8.82
CA GLY A 327 14.63 -2.57 -7.51
C GLY A 327 15.03 -1.10 -7.48
N LEU A 328 14.75 -0.44 -6.35
CA LEU A 328 15.18 0.91 -6.03
C LEU A 328 16.36 0.83 -5.05
N GLU A 329 17.45 1.55 -5.34
CA GLU A 329 18.48 1.75 -4.32
C GLU A 329 18.05 2.87 -3.37
N TYR A 330 17.94 2.55 -2.08
CA TYR A 330 17.55 3.50 -1.05
C TYR A 330 18.50 3.41 0.15
N TYR A 331 19.45 4.34 0.22
CA TYR A 331 20.48 4.42 1.28
C TYR A 331 21.25 3.11 1.47
N GLY A 332 21.71 2.52 0.37
CA GLY A 332 22.43 1.25 0.39
C GLY A 332 21.55 0.03 0.69
N ARG A 333 20.21 0.17 0.76
CA ARG A 333 19.26 -0.95 0.68
C ARG A 333 18.73 -1.08 -0.74
N THR A 334 18.29 -2.27 -1.11
CA THR A 334 17.53 -2.49 -2.35
C THR A 334 16.08 -2.75 -1.96
N VAL A 335 15.18 -1.84 -2.32
CA VAL A 335 13.74 -2.01 -2.17
C VAL A 335 13.21 -2.65 -3.45
N SER A 336 12.79 -3.89 -3.36
CA SER A 336 12.28 -4.67 -4.50
C SER A 336 10.82 -4.31 -4.78
N ILE A 337 10.44 -4.29 -6.06
CA ILE A 337 9.06 -4.07 -6.52
C ILE A 337 8.52 -5.35 -7.14
N LYS A 338 7.42 -5.85 -6.58
CA LYS A 338 6.67 -6.99 -7.11
C LYS A 338 5.43 -6.48 -7.83
N ILE A 339 5.16 -7.06 -9.01
CA ILE A 339 3.92 -6.86 -9.73
C ILE A 339 3.24 -8.21 -9.81
N LEU A 340 2.09 -8.33 -9.13
CA LEU A 340 1.33 -9.56 -9.13
C LEU A 340 -0.15 -9.27 -8.86
N PRO A 341 -1.05 -9.53 -9.82
CA PRO A 341 -2.48 -9.44 -9.58
C PRO A 341 -2.89 -10.47 -8.52
N VAL A 342 -3.76 -10.07 -7.59
CA VAL A 342 -4.33 -11.01 -6.61
C VAL A 342 -5.44 -11.82 -7.27
N GLY A 343 -5.53 -13.10 -6.94
CA GLY A 343 -6.57 -14.01 -7.40
C GLY A 343 -7.72 -14.16 -6.41
N ILE A 344 -8.58 -15.14 -6.68
CA ILE A 344 -9.69 -15.56 -5.81
C ILE A 344 -9.37 -16.89 -5.12
N HIS A 345 -10.12 -17.25 -4.09
CA HIS A 345 -10.01 -18.54 -3.45
C HIS A 345 -10.88 -19.60 -4.14
N MET A 346 -10.26 -20.52 -4.89
CA MET A 346 -10.98 -21.54 -5.67
C MET A 346 -11.80 -22.50 -4.79
N GLY A 347 -11.20 -23.01 -3.70
CA GLY A 347 -11.86 -23.96 -2.80
C GLY A 347 -13.13 -23.41 -2.13
N GLN A 348 -13.07 -22.17 -1.61
CA GLN A 348 -14.23 -21.48 -1.04
C GLN A 348 -15.38 -21.37 -2.04
N LEU A 349 -15.14 -20.91 -3.26
CA LEU A 349 -16.18 -20.78 -4.28
C LEU A 349 -16.78 -22.12 -4.67
N GLN A 350 -15.95 -23.16 -4.82
CA GLN A 350 -16.42 -24.53 -5.09
C GLN A 350 -17.30 -25.04 -3.95
N SER A 351 -16.89 -24.84 -2.70
CA SER A 351 -17.68 -25.27 -1.53
C SER A 351 -19.06 -24.62 -1.49
N VAL A 352 -19.16 -23.34 -1.86
CA VAL A 352 -20.45 -22.61 -1.86
C VAL A 352 -21.30 -23.01 -3.06
N LEU A 353 -20.70 -23.30 -4.22
CA LEU A 353 -21.42 -23.84 -5.38
C LEU A 353 -22.07 -25.21 -5.10
N ASP A 354 -21.48 -25.99 -4.19
CA ASP A 354 -21.97 -27.34 -3.82
C ASP A 354 -23.08 -27.32 -2.76
N LEU A 355 -23.39 -26.16 -2.17
CA LEU A 355 -24.42 -26.02 -1.13
C LEU A 355 -25.85 -26.24 -1.68
N PRO A 356 -26.71 -26.99 -0.96
CA PRO A 356 -28.13 -27.13 -1.31
C PRO A 356 -28.88 -25.79 -1.40
N GLU A 357 -28.52 -24.83 -0.56
CA GLU A 357 -29.09 -23.48 -0.54
C GLU A 357 -28.78 -22.73 -1.86
N THR A 358 -27.58 -22.90 -2.40
CA THR A 358 -27.20 -22.36 -3.70
C THR A 358 -28.04 -22.98 -4.81
N GLU A 359 -28.20 -24.30 -4.83
CA GLU A 359 -29.00 -25.01 -5.83
C GLU A 359 -30.47 -24.60 -5.81
N ALA A 360 -31.06 -24.51 -4.61
CA ALA A 360 -32.43 -24.03 -4.42
C ALA A 360 -32.58 -22.60 -4.95
N ARG A 361 -31.67 -21.71 -4.58
CA ARG A 361 -31.70 -20.30 -5.00
C ARG A 361 -31.52 -20.14 -6.51
N VAL A 362 -30.65 -20.93 -7.14
CA VAL A 362 -30.50 -20.95 -8.61
C VAL A 362 -31.82 -21.35 -9.29
N GLY A 363 -32.53 -22.34 -8.74
CA GLY A 363 -33.86 -22.76 -9.24
C GLY A 363 -34.89 -21.63 -9.17
N GLU A 364 -34.96 -20.94 -8.03
CA GLU A 364 -35.85 -19.78 -7.85
C GLU A 364 -35.56 -18.67 -8.85
N LEU A 365 -34.27 -18.30 -9.00
CA LEU A 365 -33.86 -17.23 -9.91
C LEU A 365 -34.09 -17.61 -11.39
N LYS A 366 -33.86 -18.87 -11.77
CA LYS A 366 -34.17 -19.37 -13.12
C LYS A 366 -35.66 -19.23 -13.43
N GLN A 367 -36.52 -19.55 -12.47
CA GLN A 367 -37.97 -19.39 -12.63
C GLN A 367 -38.39 -17.92 -12.64
N GLN A 368 -37.77 -17.08 -11.80
CA GLN A 368 -38.03 -15.64 -11.73
C GLN A 368 -37.68 -14.91 -13.04
N PHE A 369 -36.57 -15.29 -13.67
CA PHE A 369 -36.07 -14.68 -14.92
C PHE A 369 -36.32 -15.58 -16.14
N LYS A 370 -37.35 -16.43 -16.09
CA LYS A 370 -37.69 -17.32 -17.20
C LYS A 370 -37.87 -16.52 -18.51
N ASP A 371 -37.31 -17.06 -19.60
CA ASP A 371 -37.31 -16.48 -20.95
C ASP A 371 -36.62 -15.09 -21.04
N ARG A 372 -35.79 -14.73 -20.04
CA ARG A 372 -35.04 -13.47 -20.00
C ARG A 372 -33.54 -13.73 -19.85
N THR A 373 -32.74 -12.98 -20.59
CA THR A 373 -31.29 -12.92 -20.45
C THR A 373 -30.93 -11.99 -19.30
N VAL A 374 -30.19 -12.50 -18.32
CA VAL A 374 -29.74 -11.71 -17.17
C VAL A 374 -28.34 -11.14 -17.41
N LEU A 375 -28.23 -9.83 -17.34
CA LEU A 375 -26.98 -9.09 -17.21
C LEU A 375 -26.78 -8.75 -15.73
N LEU A 376 -25.54 -8.89 -15.23
CA LEU A 376 -25.26 -8.73 -13.81
C LEU A 376 -24.20 -7.69 -13.54
N GLY A 377 -24.52 -6.73 -12.69
CA GLY A 377 -23.56 -5.85 -12.03
C GLY A 377 -23.49 -6.16 -10.54
N VAL A 378 -22.28 -6.21 -9.98
CA VAL A 378 -22.06 -6.33 -8.54
C VAL A 378 -20.98 -5.34 -8.14
N ASP A 379 -21.36 -4.32 -7.39
CA ASP A 379 -20.48 -3.20 -7.07
C ASP A 379 -20.77 -2.66 -5.69
N ASP A 380 -19.76 -2.10 -5.04
CA ASP A 380 -19.98 -1.29 -3.85
C ASP A 380 -20.60 0.05 -4.24
N MET A 381 -21.43 0.61 -3.35
CA MET A 381 -22.00 1.93 -3.54
C MET A 381 -20.92 3.02 -3.41
N ASP A 382 -20.21 3.26 -4.50
CA ASP A 382 -19.03 4.13 -4.61
C ASP A 382 -18.98 4.78 -6.01
N ILE A 383 -18.63 6.06 -6.05
CA ILE A 383 -18.51 6.88 -7.28
C ILE A 383 -17.62 6.22 -8.35
N PHE A 384 -16.56 5.51 -7.94
CA PHE A 384 -15.59 4.95 -8.86
C PHE A 384 -16.06 3.66 -9.52
N LYS A 385 -17.15 3.05 -9.02
CA LYS A 385 -17.70 1.80 -9.58
C LYS A 385 -18.58 2.01 -10.82
N GLY A 386 -18.92 3.25 -11.15
CA GLY A 386 -19.59 3.57 -12.41
C GLY A 386 -20.97 2.93 -12.56
N ILE A 387 -21.70 2.75 -11.45
CA ILE A 387 -23.06 2.17 -11.45
C ILE A 387 -24.00 3.01 -12.32
N SER A 388 -23.99 4.34 -12.17
CA SER A 388 -24.80 5.26 -12.99
C SER A 388 -24.51 5.10 -14.48
N LEU A 389 -23.23 5.02 -14.87
CA LEU A 389 -22.82 4.83 -16.27
C LEU A 389 -23.34 3.49 -16.83
N LYS A 390 -23.34 2.44 -16.02
CA LYS A 390 -23.88 1.13 -16.39
C LYS A 390 -25.39 1.19 -16.65
N LEU A 391 -26.13 1.89 -15.78
CA LEU A 391 -27.57 2.07 -15.95
C LEU A 391 -27.89 2.88 -17.21
N LEU A 392 -27.12 3.94 -17.48
CA LEU A 392 -27.27 4.73 -18.71
C LEU A 392 -26.99 3.88 -19.97
N ALA A 393 -25.99 3.01 -19.93
CA ALA A 393 -25.71 2.09 -21.02
C ALA A 393 -26.83 1.04 -21.22
N MET A 394 -27.46 0.58 -20.13
CA MET A 394 -28.66 -0.27 -20.23
C MET A 394 -29.85 0.48 -20.85
N GLU A 395 -30.04 1.76 -20.49
CA GLU A 395 -31.06 2.60 -21.13
C GLU A 395 -30.79 2.73 -22.64
N GLN A 396 -29.53 2.98 -23.01
CA GLN A 396 -29.11 3.16 -24.38
C GLN A 396 -29.25 1.87 -25.19
N LEU A 397 -28.91 0.71 -24.61
CA LEU A 397 -29.13 -0.61 -25.21
C LEU A 397 -30.60 -0.81 -25.58
N LEU A 398 -31.52 -0.55 -24.65
CA LEU A 398 -32.96 -0.72 -24.88
C LEU A 398 -33.52 0.28 -25.91
N PHE A 399 -32.91 1.45 -26.02
CA PHE A 399 -33.28 2.46 -27.01
C PHE A 399 -32.81 2.08 -28.42
N GLN A 400 -31.54 1.66 -28.56
CA GLN A 400 -30.92 1.32 -29.85
C GLN A 400 -31.36 -0.06 -30.37
N HIS A 401 -31.65 -0.99 -29.47
CA HIS A 401 -32.04 -2.37 -29.78
C HIS A 401 -33.40 -2.73 -29.15
N PRO A 402 -34.52 -2.21 -29.68
CA PRO A 402 -35.86 -2.50 -29.17
C PRO A 402 -36.21 -3.99 -29.13
N GLU A 403 -35.53 -4.83 -29.93
CA GLU A 403 -35.67 -6.28 -29.96
C GLU A 403 -35.33 -6.97 -28.63
N TRP A 404 -34.55 -6.29 -27.77
CA TRP A 404 -34.20 -6.74 -26.42
C TRP A 404 -35.20 -6.33 -25.35
N SER A 405 -36.14 -5.45 -25.68
CA SER A 405 -37.24 -5.11 -24.78
C SER A 405 -38.00 -6.38 -24.37
N ARG A 406 -38.22 -6.54 -23.06
CA ARG A 406 -38.83 -7.73 -22.42
C ARG A 406 -37.99 -9.01 -22.43
N LYS A 407 -36.82 -9.01 -23.07
CA LYS A 407 -35.94 -10.18 -23.14
C LYS A 407 -34.67 -10.04 -22.31
N VAL A 408 -34.26 -8.82 -21.94
CA VAL A 408 -33.03 -8.58 -21.18
C VAL A 408 -33.34 -7.89 -19.87
N VAL A 409 -32.73 -8.34 -18.78
CA VAL A 409 -32.82 -7.70 -17.47
C VAL A 409 -31.41 -7.43 -16.94
N LEU A 410 -31.18 -6.21 -16.45
CA LEU A 410 -30.00 -5.87 -15.67
C LEU A 410 -30.31 -6.05 -14.19
N VAL A 411 -29.68 -7.02 -13.54
CA VAL A 411 -29.64 -7.13 -12.08
C VAL A 411 -28.40 -6.39 -11.59
N GLN A 412 -28.58 -5.34 -10.81
CA GLN A 412 -27.49 -4.62 -10.15
C GLN A 412 -27.56 -4.90 -8.66
N ILE A 413 -26.57 -5.62 -8.13
CA ILE A 413 -26.33 -5.79 -6.70
C ILE A 413 -25.44 -4.62 -6.27
N ALA A 414 -25.92 -3.82 -5.32
CA ALA A 414 -25.21 -2.66 -4.78
C ALA A 414 -24.86 -2.91 -3.31
N ASN A 415 -23.60 -3.29 -3.05
CA ASN A 415 -23.14 -3.52 -1.69
C ASN A 415 -23.10 -2.19 -0.90
N PRO A 416 -23.24 -2.23 0.44
CA PRO A 416 -23.17 -1.04 1.27
C PRO A 416 -21.90 -0.21 1.03
N ALA A 417 -22.05 1.11 1.09
CA ALA A 417 -20.92 2.02 0.93
C ALA A 417 -19.86 1.80 2.03
N ARG A 418 -18.58 1.74 1.64
CA ARG A 418 -17.45 1.59 2.58
C ARG A 418 -17.04 2.90 3.25
N GLY A 419 -17.67 4.01 2.89
CA GLY A 419 -17.42 5.36 3.38
C GLY A 419 -18.72 6.12 3.57
N ARG A 420 -18.63 7.36 4.05
CA ARG A 420 -19.76 8.26 4.26
C ARG A 420 -19.42 9.61 3.65
N GLY A 421 -20.41 10.30 3.10
CA GLY A 421 -20.22 11.62 2.50
C GLY A 421 -21.26 11.95 1.46
N LYS A 422 -21.18 13.18 0.96
CA LYS A 422 -22.06 13.72 -0.08
C LYS A 422 -21.97 12.90 -1.37
N ASP A 423 -20.76 12.56 -1.79
CA ASP A 423 -20.49 11.78 -3.01
C ASP A 423 -21.25 10.44 -3.02
N VAL A 424 -21.29 9.74 -1.88
CA VAL A 424 -22.02 8.46 -1.75
C VAL A 424 -23.54 8.68 -1.88
N GLN A 425 -24.07 9.73 -1.23
CA GLN A 425 -25.49 10.05 -1.29
C GLN A 425 -25.92 10.48 -2.70
N GLU A 426 -25.06 11.23 -3.40
CA GLU A 426 -25.28 11.65 -4.78
C GLU A 426 -25.34 10.44 -5.73
N VAL A 427 -24.40 9.49 -5.61
CA VAL A 427 -24.43 8.24 -6.41
C VAL A 427 -25.65 7.41 -6.11
N GLN A 428 -26.04 7.27 -4.83
CA GLN A 428 -27.25 6.56 -4.46
C GLN A 428 -28.47 7.21 -5.11
N ALA A 429 -28.64 8.52 -4.94
CA ALA A 429 -29.78 9.26 -5.48
C ALA A 429 -29.84 9.17 -7.01
N GLU A 430 -28.70 9.32 -7.70
CA GLU A 430 -28.59 9.20 -9.15
C GLU A 430 -28.95 7.78 -9.62
N THR A 431 -28.45 6.75 -8.93
CA THR A 431 -28.71 5.34 -9.22
C THR A 431 -30.21 5.04 -9.13
N TYR A 432 -30.85 5.40 -8.01
CA TYR A 432 -32.29 5.19 -7.81
C TYR A 432 -33.14 5.95 -8.83
N SER A 433 -32.81 7.22 -9.08
CA SER A 433 -33.52 8.07 -10.05
C SER A 433 -33.43 7.49 -11.46
N THR A 434 -32.23 7.08 -11.87
CA THR A 434 -31.97 6.51 -13.20
C THR A 434 -32.67 5.16 -13.37
N MET A 435 -32.57 4.26 -12.38
CA MET A 435 -33.28 2.98 -12.39
C MET A 435 -34.79 3.18 -12.52
N LYS A 436 -35.37 4.09 -11.71
CA LYS A 436 -36.80 4.39 -11.75
C LYS A 436 -37.23 4.88 -13.14
N ARG A 437 -36.48 5.83 -13.70
CA ARG A 437 -36.71 6.39 -15.05
C ARG A 437 -36.69 5.30 -16.13
N ILE A 438 -35.73 4.38 -16.10
CA ILE A 438 -35.63 3.28 -17.06
C ILE A 438 -36.82 2.32 -16.91
N ASN A 439 -37.16 1.94 -15.67
CA ASN A 439 -38.28 1.04 -15.40
C ASN A 439 -39.64 1.65 -15.77
N GLU A 440 -39.84 2.96 -15.57
CA GLU A 440 -41.05 3.66 -16.01
C GLU A 440 -41.18 3.72 -17.53
N ARG A 441 -40.06 3.95 -18.23
CA ARG A 441 -40.04 4.11 -19.69
C ARG A 441 -40.16 2.79 -20.44
N PHE A 442 -39.46 1.76 -20.01
CA PHE A 442 -39.34 0.49 -20.73
C PHE A 442 -40.02 -0.70 -20.02
N GLY A 443 -40.42 -0.54 -18.75
CA GLY A 443 -41.06 -1.58 -17.98
C GLY A 443 -42.50 -1.88 -18.40
N LYS A 444 -43.00 -3.01 -17.90
CA LYS A 444 -44.36 -3.53 -18.00
C LYS A 444 -44.76 -4.15 -16.66
N PRO A 445 -46.06 -4.41 -16.39
CA PRO A 445 -46.50 -4.96 -15.11
C PRO A 445 -45.76 -6.24 -14.67
N ASP A 446 -45.34 -7.06 -15.63
CA ASP A 446 -44.62 -8.32 -15.41
C ASP A 446 -43.11 -8.22 -15.68
N TYR A 447 -42.59 -7.07 -16.12
CA TYR A 447 -41.21 -6.91 -16.59
C TYR A 447 -40.59 -5.59 -16.12
N GLN A 448 -39.49 -5.70 -15.39
CA GLN A 448 -38.63 -4.58 -15.04
C GLN A 448 -37.27 -4.77 -15.72
N PRO A 449 -36.85 -3.87 -16.62
CA PRO A 449 -35.54 -3.97 -17.28
C PRO A 449 -34.36 -3.83 -16.31
N VAL A 450 -34.54 -3.16 -15.16
CA VAL A 450 -33.50 -3.01 -14.14
C VAL A 450 -34.03 -3.45 -12.79
N VAL A 451 -33.34 -4.38 -12.14
CA VAL A 451 -33.59 -4.83 -10.77
C VAL A 451 -32.39 -4.42 -9.91
N LEU A 452 -32.62 -3.50 -8.98
CA LEU A 452 -31.61 -3.07 -8.02
C LEU A 452 -31.78 -3.85 -6.71
N ILE A 453 -30.71 -4.46 -6.22
CA ILE A 453 -30.64 -5.14 -4.93
C ILE A 453 -29.67 -4.34 -4.06
N ASP A 454 -30.21 -3.58 -3.13
CA ASP A 454 -29.48 -2.70 -2.19
C ASP A 454 -29.42 -3.30 -0.77
N THR A 455 -29.86 -4.54 -0.61
CA THR A 455 -29.81 -5.30 0.63
C THR A 455 -28.59 -6.23 0.64
N PRO A 456 -27.93 -6.43 1.80
CA PRO A 456 -26.85 -7.39 1.92
C PRO A 456 -27.33 -8.80 1.57
N LEU A 457 -26.65 -9.45 0.63
CA LEU A 457 -26.90 -10.83 0.24
C LEU A 457 -25.96 -11.76 1.00
N GLN A 458 -26.47 -12.94 1.36
CA GLN A 458 -25.62 -14.04 1.78
C GLN A 458 -24.76 -14.51 0.60
N PHE A 459 -23.64 -15.15 0.91
CA PHE A 459 -22.67 -15.50 -0.14
C PHE A 459 -23.28 -16.44 -1.19
N TYR A 460 -24.02 -17.47 -0.77
CA TYR A 460 -24.70 -18.40 -1.67
C TYR A 460 -25.72 -17.71 -2.61
N GLU A 461 -26.39 -16.66 -2.15
CA GLU A 461 -27.34 -15.90 -2.97
C GLU A 461 -26.62 -15.12 -4.07
N ARG A 462 -25.49 -14.49 -3.73
CA ARG A 462 -24.63 -13.79 -4.71
C ARG A 462 -24.10 -14.75 -5.77
N ILE A 463 -23.63 -15.94 -5.34
CA ILE A 463 -23.17 -17.00 -6.23
C ILE A 463 -24.29 -17.46 -7.18
N ALA A 464 -25.52 -17.62 -6.68
CA ALA A 464 -26.66 -18.00 -7.52
C ALA A 464 -26.92 -16.98 -8.64
N TYR A 465 -26.79 -15.68 -8.37
CA TYR A 465 -26.85 -14.66 -9.42
C TYR A 465 -25.73 -14.80 -10.45
N TYR A 466 -24.49 -15.09 -10.03
CA TYR A 466 -23.40 -15.33 -10.99
C TYR A 466 -23.69 -16.53 -11.91
N VAL A 467 -24.22 -17.61 -11.35
CA VAL A 467 -24.54 -18.84 -12.08
C VAL A 467 -25.57 -18.58 -13.19
N ILE A 468 -26.66 -17.89 -12.89
CA ILE A 468 -27.75 -17.67 -13.87
C ILE A 468 -27.46 -16.58 -14.92
N SER A 469 -26.47 -15.72 -14.68
CA SER A 469 -26.24 -14.52 -15.50
C SER A 469 -25.49 -14.83 -16.78
N GLU A 470 -25.99 -14.35 -17.93
CA GLU A 470 -25.34 -14.57 -19.23
C GLU A 470 -24.10 -13.70 -19.41
N CYS A 471 -24.12 -12.49 -18.84
CA CYS A 471 -22.99 -11.57 -18.89
C CYS A 471 -22.81 -10.80 -17.58
N CYS A 472 -21.57 -10.71 -17.09
CA CYS A 472 -21.19 -9.84 -15.99
C CYS A 472 -20.59 -8.53 -16.52
N LEU A 473 -21.10 -7.42 -15.97
CA LEU A 473 -20.78 -6.05 -16.35
C LEU A 473 -19.99 -5.35 -15.23
N VAL A 474 -18.71 -5.08 -15.50
CA VAL A 474 -17.82 -4.37 -14.57
C VAL A 474 -17.33 -3.09 -15.24
N THR A 475 -18.05 -2.01 -15.01
CA THR A 475 -17.89 -0.71 -15.68
C THR A 475 -17.27 0.36 -14.78
N ALA A 476 -16.49 -0.05 -13.77
CA ALA A 476 -15.83 0.88 -12.86
C ALA A 476 -14.91 1.84 -13.63
N VAL A 477 -14.98 3.13 -13.31
CA VAL A 477 -14.16 4.17 -13.95
C VAL A 477 -12.71 4.11 -13.51
N ARG A 478 -12.47 3.62 -12.29
CA ARG A 478 -11.16 3.28 -11.73
C ARG A 478 -11.35 2.24 -10.64
N ASP A 479 -10.51 1.21 -10.63
CA ASP A 479 -10.49 0.21 -9.57
C ASP A 479 -9.09 -0.41 -9.49
N GLY A 480 -8.67 -0.84 -8.30
CA GLY A 480 -7.37 -1.47 -8.07
C GLY A 480 -7.32 -2.85 -8.72
N MET A 481 -7.78 -3.86 -7.99
CA MET A 481 -8.15 -5.15 -8.56
C MET A 481 -9.64 -5.38 -8.33
N ASN A 482 -10.36 -5.81 -9.37
CA ASN A 482 -11.75 -6.22 -9.24
C ASN A 482 -11.86 -7.73 -9.42
N LEU A 483 -12.29 -8.41 -8.36
CA LEU A 483 -12.38 -9.88 -8.32
C LEU A 483 -13.75 -10.43 -8.75
N ILE A 484 -14.75 -9.56 -8.93
CA ILE A 484 -16.10 -9.97 -9.35
C ILE A 484 -16.07 -10.76 -10.67
N PRO A 485 -15.32 -10.35 -11.72
CA PRO A 485 -15.21 -11.17 -12.92
C PRO A 485 -14.64 -12.58 -12.65
N TYR A 486 -13.72 -12.72 -11.69
CA TYR A 486 -13.05 -13.98 -11.39
C TYR A 486 -14.02 -14.92 -10.67
N GLU A 487 -14.74 -14.41 -9.67
CA GLU A 487 -15.84 -15.12 -9.00
C GLU A 487 -16.87 -15.59 -10.03
N TYR A 488 -17.32 -14.68 -10.91
CA TYR A 488 -18.29 -15.00 -11.95
C TYR A 488 -17.81 -16.10 -12.92
N ILE A 489 -16.55 -16.03 -13.38
CA ILE A 489 -15.98 -17.06 -14.27
C ILE A 489 -16.04 -18.43 -13.60
N VAL A 490 -15.66 -18.54 -12.33
CA VAL A 490 -15.70 -19.81 -11.58
C VAL A 490 -17.13 -20.29 -11.36
N CYS A 491 -18.07 -19.39 -11.05
CA CYS A 491 -19.48 -19.75 -10.91
C CYS A 491 -20.09 -20.25 -12.21
N ARG A 492 -19.67 -19.69 -13.36
CA ARG A 492 -20.11 -20.14 -14.69
C ARG A 492 -19.48 -21.45 -15.14
N GLN A 493 -18.35 -21.85 -14.55
CA GLN A 493 -17.85 -23.21 -14.71
C GLN A 493 -18.84 -24.20 -14.08
N GLY A 494 -19.40 -23.87 -12.92
CA GLY A 494 -20.45 -24.64 -12.24
C GLY A 494 -20.01 -26.04 -11.81
N ASN A 495 -21.00 -26.89 -11.53
CA ASN A 495 -20.85 -28.29 -11.18
C ASN A 495 -22.04 -29.11 -11.73
N ASP A 496 -21.96 -30.44 -11.64
CA ASP A 496 -22.99 -31.34 -12.18
C ASP A 496 -24.39 -31.13 -11.56
N ARG A 497 -24.47 -30.65 -10.30
CA ARG A 497 -25.76 -30.40 -9.63
C ARG A 497 -26.46 -29.19 -10.23
N LEU A 498 -25.73 -28.08 -10.33
CA LEU A 498 -26.24 -26.84 -10.89
C LEU A 498 -26.56 -26.98 -12.38
N ASP A 499 -25.81 -27.78 -13.12
CA ASP A 499 -26.14 -28.10 -14.51
C ASP A 499 -27.51 -28.76 -14.66
N ARG A 500 -27.83 -29.74 -13.80
CA ARG A 500 -29.15 -30.39 -13.77
C ARG A 500 -30.25 -29.39 -13.46
N GLN A 501 -30.03 -28.54 -12.47
CA GLN A 501 -30.98 -27.49 -12.08
C GLN A 501 -31.21 -26.46 -13.20
N LEU A 502 -30.14 -26.12 -13.93
CA LEU A 502 -30.22 -25.24 -15.10
C LEU A 502 -30.75 -25.94 -16.36
N GLU A 503 -30.96 -27.26 -16.33
CA GLU A 503 -31.32 -28.10 -17.50
C GLU A 503 -30.30 -27.99 -18.64
N VAL A 504 -29.02 -27.82 -18.28
CA VAL A 504 -27.91 -27.75 -19.23
C VAL A 504 -27.19 -29.10 -19.25
N ASN A 505 -26.82 -29.57 -20.44
CA ASN A 505 -26.04 -30.79 -20.56
C ASN A 505 -24.61 -30.56 -20.03
N SER A 506 -24.24 -31.25 -18.95
CA SER A 506 -22.90 -31.18 -18.34
C SER A 506 -21.75 -31.54 -19.28
N SER A 507 -22.02 -32.26 -20.38
CA SER A 507 -21.01 -32.58 -21.38
C SER A 507 -20.71 -31.42 -22.35
N LEU A 508 -21.49 -30.33 -22.33
CA LEU A 508 -21.25 -29.18 -23.19
C LEU A 508 -20.17 -28.28 -22.60
N PRO A 509 -19.33 -27.64 -23.45
CA PRO A 509 -18.38 -26.66 -22.97
C PRO A 509 -19.08 -25.49 -22.28
N LYS A 510 -18.49 -25.05 -21.16
CA LYS A 510 -19.00 -23.96 -20.32
C LYS A 510 -18.81 -22.61 -20.99
N LYS A 511 -19.61 -21.63 -20.57
CA LYS A 511 -19.64 -20.29 -21.19
C LYS A 511 -19.80 -19.17 -20.17
N SER A 512 -19.12 -18.07 -20.41
CA SER A 512 -19.23 -16.84 -19.63
C SER A 512 -18.92 -15.63 -20.51
N MET A 513 -19.74 -14.59 -20.43
CA MET A 513 -19.44 -13.31 -21.07
C MET A 513 -19.12 -12.21 -20.06
N LEU A 514 -18.15 -11.38 -20.42
CA LEU A 514 -17.64 -10.29 -19.59
C LEU A 514 -17.57 -9.00 -20.41
N VAL A 515 -18.19 -7.94 -19.90
CA VAL A 515 -17.95 -6.55 -20.34
C VAL A 515 -17.20 -5.85 -19.23
N VAL A 516 -15.95 -5.47 -19.50
CA VAL A 516 -15.00 -5.03 -18.47
C VAL A 516 -14.38 -3.70 -18.86
N SER A 517 -14.38 -2.76 -17.92
CA SER A 517 -13.70 -1.48 -18.05
C SER A 517 -12.21 -1.66 -18.35
N GLU A 518 -11.64 -0.83 -19.22
CA GLU A 518 -10.20 -0.78 -19.45
C GLU A 518 -9.41 -0.18 -18.27
N PHE A 519 -10.10 0.42 -17.30
CA PHE A 519 -9.50 1.15 -16.18
C PHE A 519 -9.36 0.36 -14.87
N ILE A 520 -9.61 -0.95 -14.90
CA ILE A 520 -9.52 -1.84 -13.73
C ILE A 520 -8.38 -2.84 -13.86
N GLY A 521 -7.74 -3.20 -12.74
CA GLY A 521 -6.52 -4.01 -12.76
C GLY A 521 -6.67 -5.45 -13.26
N CYS A 522 -7.89 -6.00 -13.30
CA CYS A 522 -8.13 -7.34 -13.86
C CYS A 522 -8.26 -7.35 -15.40
N SER A 523 -8.48 -6.18 -16.02
CA SER A 523 -8.72 -6.07 -17.47
C SER A 523 -7.56 -6.60 -18.34
N PRO A 524 -6.28 -6.32 -18.02
CA PRO A 524 -5.14 -6.90 -18.76
C PRO A 524 -5.09 -8.43 -18.68
N SER A 525 -5.46 -9.01 -17.54
CA SER A 525 -5.44 -10.47 -17.30
C SER A 525 -6.56 -11.20 -18.07
N LEU A 526 -7.74 -10.60 -18.17
CA LEU A 526 -8.91 -11.22 -18.79
C LEU A 526 -9.01 -10.93 -20.28
N SER A 527 -8.01 -11.38 -21.05
CA SER A 527 -7.87 -11.08 -22.48
C SER A 527 -9.05 -11.48 -23.40
N GLY A 528 -9.96 -12.36 -22.95
CA GLY A 528 -11.20 -12.69 -23.66
C GLY A 528 -12.40 -11.80 -23.32
N ALA A 529 -12.26 -10.80 -22.45
CA ALA A 529 -13.35 -9.90 -22.07
C ALA A 529 -13.57 -8.82 -23.14
N ILE A 530 -14.81 -8.34 -23.29
CA ILE A 530 -15.12 -7.18 -24.13
C ILE A 530 -14.70 -5.94 -23.33
N ARG A 531 -13.60 -5.32 -23.74
CA ARG A 531 -13.06 -4.14 -23.06
C ARG A 531 -13.81 -2.89 -23.49
N VAL A 532 -14.22 -2.10 -22.52
CA VAL A 532 -14.96 -0.86 -22.76
C VAL A 532 -14.34 0.31 -22.03
N ASN A 533 -14.49 1.48 -22.61
CA ASN A 533 -14.33 2.73 -21.89
C ASN A 533 -15.70 3.10 -21.29
N PRO A 534 -15.88 3.05 -19.95
CA PRO A 534 -17.19 3.25 -19.33
C PRO A 534 -17.76 4.66 -19.54
N TRP A 535 -16.92 5.63 -19.92
CA TRP A 535 -17.36 6.99 -20.23
C TRP A 535 -18.06 7.10 -21.59
N ASN A 536 -17.87 6.12 -22.48
CA ASN A 536 -18.56 6.04 -23.75
C ASN A 536 -19.79 5.12 -23.62
N ILE A 537 -20.92 5.71 -23.26
CA ILE A 537 -22.18 5.00 -23.00
C ILE A 537 -22.62 4.16 -24.22
N ASP A 538 -22.48 4.70 -25.43
CA ASP A 538 -22.83 3.99 -26.67
C ASP A 538 -21.95 2.75 -26.87
N ALA A 539 -20.65 2.87 -26.63
CA ALA A 539 -19.74 1.72 -26.75
C ALA A 539 -20.02 0.65 -25.68
N VAL A 540 -20.43 1.04 -24.47
CA VAL A 540 -20.83 0.08 -23.43
C VAL A 540 -22.13 -0.61 -23.83
N ALA A 541 -23.13 0.12 -24.35
CA ALA A 541 -24.38 -0.44 -24.83
C ALA A 541 -24.15 -1.45 -25.98
N GLU A 542 -23.32 -1.10 -26.96
CA GLU A 542 -22.96 -2.02 -28.05
C GLU A 542 -22.18 -3.23 -27.55
N ALA A 543 -21.31 -3.07 -26.54
CA ALA A 543 -20.63 -4.18 -25.90
C ALA A 543 -21.60 -5.14 -25.19
N MET A 544 -22.65 -4.60 -24.53
CA MET A 544 -23.72 -5.42 -23.95
C MET A 544 -24.47 -6.18 -25.06
N ASN A 545 -24.86 -5.50 -26.14
CA ASN A 545 -25.52 -6.12 -27.29
C ASN A 545 -24.67 -7.25 -27.89
N SER A 546 -23.39 -6.96 -28.13
CA SER A 546 -22.40 -7.91 -28.64
C SER A 546 -22.25 -9.12 -27.72
N ALA A 547 -22.22 -8.93 -26.40
CA ALA A 547 -22.13 -10.03 -25.43
C ALA A 547 -23.35 -10.98 -25.51
N ILE A 548 -24.54 -10.43 -25.73
CA ILE A 548 -25.79 -11.21 -25.82
C ILE A 548 -25.85 -11.97 -27.16
N MET A 549 -25.55 -11.29 -28.28
CA MET A 549 -25.61 -11.84 -29.64
C MET A 549 -24.47 -12.80 -29.98
N MET A 550 -23.40 -12.84 -29.17
CA MET A 550 -22.19 -13.61 -29.48
C MET A 550 -22.52 -15.10 -29.70
N GLN A 551 -21.86 -15.70 -30.69
CA GLN A 551 -22.04 -17.12 -30.99
C GLN A 551 -21.54 -17.98 -29.83
N GLU A 552 -22.27 -19.06 -29.54
CA GLU A 552 -21.98 -19.93 -28.39
C GLU A 552 -20.55 -20.51 -28.40
N SER A 553 -20.02 -20.87 -29.57
CA SER A 553 -18.64 -21.35 -29.72
C SER A 553 -17.60 -20.31 -29.30
N GLU A 554 -17.85 -19.04 -29.59
CA GLU A 554 -16.97 -17.94 -29.18
C GLU A 554 -17.07 -17.69 -27.67
N LYS A 555 -18.29 -17.75 -27.10
CA LYS A 555 -18.48 -17.65 -25.64
C LYS A 555 -17.73 -18.76 -24.90
N GLN A 556 -17.76 -19.98 -25.43
CA GLN A 556 -17.05 -21.14 -24.87
C GLN A 556 -15.53 -20.95 -24.93
N PHE A 557 -15.00 -20.54 -26.08
CA PHE A 557 -13.57 -20.29 -26.23
C PHE A 557 -13.05 -19.18 -25.28
N ARG A 558 -13.82 -18.09 -25.14
CA ARG A 558 -13.48 -17.00 -24.20
C ARG A 558 -13.50 -17.49 -22.76
N HIS A 559 -14.52 -18.26 -22.38
CA HIS A 559 -14.64 -18.84 -21.05
C HIS A 559 -13.47 -19.76 -20.71
N GLU A 560 -13.09 -20.70 -21.59
CA GLU A 560 -11.98 -21.60 -21.36
C GLU A 560 -10.68 -20.83 -21.07
N LYS A 561 -10.41 -19.79 -21.86
CA LYS A 561 -9.24 -18.92 -21.68
C LYS A 561 -9.25 -18.21 -20.33
N HIS A 562 -10.41 -17.67 -19.94
CA HIS A 562 -10.59 -16.99 -18.67
C HIS A 562 -10.44 -17.94 -17.48
N TYR A 563 -11.14 -19.08 -17.52
CA TYR A 563 -11.12 -20.07 -16.45
C TYR A 563 -9.71 -20.64 -16.24
N ARG A 564 -8.98 -20.93 -17.32
CA ARG A 564 -7.58 -21.38 -17.24
C ARG A 564 -6.66 -20.37 -16.55
N TYR A 565 -6.85 -19.08 -16.80
CA TYR A 565 -6.08 -18.04 -16.13
C TYR A 565 -6.44 -17.96 -14.65
N VAL A 566 -7.73 -17.85 -14.33
CA VAL A 566 -8.23 -17.66 -12.96
C VAL A 566 -7.89 -18.86 -12.07
N SER A 567 -8.01 -20.09 -12.59
CA SER A 567 -7.68 -21.32 -11.87
C SER A 567 -6.18 -21.53 -11.60
N SER A 568 -5.30 -20.88 -12.36
CA SER A 568 -3.84 -20.96 -12.18
C SER A 568 -3.25 -19.77 -11.42
N HIS A 569 -3.99 -18.68 -11.32
CA HIS A 569 -3.57 -17.43 -10.65
C HIS A 569 -4.55 -17.12 -9.51
N ASP A 570 -4.70 -18.08 -8.61
CA ASP A 570 -5.53 -17.94 -7.42
C ASP A 570 -4.82 -17.14 -6.31
N VAL A 571 -5.51 -16.94 -5.19
CA VAL A 571 -4.99 -16.23 -4.02
C VAL A 571 -3.77 -16.94 -3.40
N GLY A 572 -3.73 -18.27 -3.45
CA GLY A 572 -2.63 -19.07 -2.92
C GLY A 572 -1.35 -18.85 -3.70
N TYR A 573 -1.42 -18.89 -5.04
CA TYR A 573 -0.30 -18.54 -5.92
C TYR A 573 0.20 -17.12 -5.68
N TRP A 574 -0.71 -16.16 -5.49
CA TRP A 574 -0.35 -14.77 -5.18
C TRP A 574 0.46 -14.66 -3.88
N ALA A 575 -0.03 -15.28 -2.81
CA ALA A 575 0.61 -15.24 -1.50
C ALA A 575 1.97 -15.94 -1.51
N HIS A 576 2.03 -17.15 -2.08
CA HIS A 576 3.26 -17.92 -2.20
C HIS A 576 4.34 -17.17 -2.97
N SER A 577 3.98 -16.59 -4.13
CA SER A 577 4.92 -15.86 -4.97
C SER A 577 5.42 -14.57 -4.31
N PHE A 578 4.58 -13.90 -3.50
CA PHE A 578 5.01 -12.73 -2.74
C PHE A 578 5.99 -13.13 -1.61
N LEU A 579 5.69 -14.19 -0.86
CA LEU A 579 6.54 -14.69 0.21
C LEU A 579 7.93 -15.09 -0.29
N GLN A 580 8.01 -15.87 -1.38
CA GLN A 580 9.28 -16.26 -1.98
C GLN A 580 10.18 -15.07 -2.34
N ASP A 581 9.59 -14.00 -2.91
CA ASP A 581 10.34 -12.79 -3.26
C ASP A 581 10.71 -11.97 -2.02
N LEU A 582 9.89 -11.99 -0.97
CA LEU A 582 10.16 -11.33 0.31
C LEU A 582 11.34 -12.01 1.01
N GLU A 583 11.31 -13.33 1.15
CA GLU A 583 12.41 -14.15 1.68
C GLU A 583 13.71 -13.85 0.93
N ARG A 584 13.66 -13.91 -0.40
CA ARG A 584 14.82 -13.64 -1.24
C ARG A 584 15.39 -12.25 -1.02
N THR A 585 14.53 -11.24 -0.92
CA THR A 585 14.95 -9.84 -0.72
C THR A 585 15.57 -9.63 0.67
N CYS A 586 15.10 -10.36 1.68
CA CYS A 586 15.58 -10.24 3.06
C CYS A 586 16.91 -10.98 3.31
N ARG A 587 17.36 -11.91 2.44
CA ARG A 587 18.64 -12.64 2.62
C ARG A 587 19.86 -11.72 2.78
N ASP A 588 19.82 -10.53 2.18
CA ASP A 588 20.92 -9.56 2.24
C ASP A 588 21.02 -8.83 3.59
N HIS A 589 20.00 -8.90 4.46
CA HIS A 589 20.01 -8.24 5.76
C HIS A 589 21.16 -8.71 6.64
N ILE A 590 21.49 -10.00 6.61
CA ILE A 590 22.58 -10.60 7.40
C ILE A 590 23.94 -10.03 6.97
N ARG A 591 24.09 -9.76 5.67
CA ARG A 591 25.36 -9.34 5.05
C ARG A 591 25.67 -7.86 5.21
N ARG A 592 24.70 -7.03 5.60
CA ARG A 592 24.89 -5.57 5.73
C ARG A 592 24.64 -5.11 7.16
N ARG A 593 25.39 -4.09 7.58
CA ARG A 593 25.14 -3.40 8.85
C ARG A 593 24.14 -2.27 8.59
N CYS A 594 23.07 -2.23 9.39
CA CYS A 594 21.97 -1.29 9.23
C CYS A 594 21.93 -0.27 10.38
N TRP A 595 21.92 1.02 10.06
CA TRP A 595 21.77 2.10 11.03
C TRP A 595 20.56 2.97 10.71
N GLY A 596 19.72 3.19 11.71
CA GLY A 596 18.64 4.17 11.65
C GLY A 596 19.16 5.60 11.75
N ILE A 597 18.71 6.48 10.85
CA ILE A 597 19.02 7.92 10.84
C ILE A 597 17.74 8.71 10.56
N GLY A 598 17.59 9.85 11.24
CA GLY A 598 16.47 10.77 11.04
C GLY A 598 15.46 10.73 12.19
N PHE A 599 14.56 11.71 12.20
CA PHE A 599 13.52 11.88 13.21
C PHE A 599 12.13 11.81 12.56
N GLY A 600 11.13 11.40 13.35
CA GLY A 600 9.75 11.26 12.88
C GLY A 600 9.64 10.38 11.62
N LEU A 601 8.87 10.84 10.64
CA LEU A 601 8.66 10.17 9.36
C LEU A 601 9.80 10.41 8.34
N GLY A 602 10.79 11.23 8.70
CA GLY A 602 12.04 11.36 7.95
C GLY A 602 13.07 10.26 8.28
N PHE A 603 12.69 9.30 9.13
CA PHE A 603 13.52 8.15 9.48
C PHE A 603 13.80 7.27 8.26
N ARG A 604 15.05 6.84 8.16
CA ARG A 604 15.56 5.97 7.10
C ARG A 604 16.61 5.04 7.65
N VAL A 605 16.73 3.87 7.03
CA VAL A 605 17.78 2.90 7.34
C VAL A 605 18.88 3.00 6.30
N ILE A 606 20.11 3.24 6.75
CA ILE A 606 21.31 3.16 5.91
C ILE A 606 21.90 1.76 6.09
N ALA A 607 22.09 1.04 4.99
CA ALA A 607 22.79 -0.23 4.97
C ALA A 607 24.16 -0.06 4.31
N LEU A 608 25.23 -0.39 5.03
CA LEU A 608 26.61 -0.34 4.52
C LEU A 608 27.29 -1.69 4.68
N ASP A 609 28.42 -1.81 4.00
CA ASP A 609 29.31 -2.97 4.07
C ASP A 609 29.73 -3.26 5.54
N PRO A 610 29.90 -4.53 5.95
CA PRO A 610 30.36 -4.89 7.29
C PRO A 610 31.67 -4.21 7.71
N ASN A 611 32.56 -3.94 6.74
CA ASN A 611 33.84 -3.29 6.99
C ASN A 611 33.69 -1.78 7.23
N PHE A 612 32.51 -1.19 7.00
CA PHE A 612 32.26 0.20 7.34
C PHE A 612 32.31 0.39 8.87
N ARG A 613 33.25 1.23 9.31
CA ARG A 613 33.40 1.61 10.71
C ARG A 613 32.77 2.98 10.92
N LYS A 614 31.59 3.00 11.54
CA LYS A 614 30.97 4.24 12.00
C LYS A 614 31.90 4.89 13.03
N LEU A 615 32.29 6.14 12.79
CA LEU A 615 33.09 6.89 13.75
C LEU A 615 32.24 7.20 14.99
N SER A 616 32.72 6.82 16.17
CA SER A 616 32.07 7.15 17.44
C SER A 616 32.16 8.66 17.69
N VAL A 617 31.02 9.28 18.01
CA VAL A 617 30.96 10.72 18.34
C VAL A 617 31.86 11.02 19.54
N GLU A 618 31.85 10.16 20.56
CA GLU A 618 32.68 10.32 21.76
C GLU A 618 34.17 10.28 21.42
N HIS A 619 34.57 9.35 20.55
CA HIS A 619 35.95 9.25 20.10
C HIS A 619 36.33 10.48 19.26
N ILE A 620 35.50 10.89 18.29
CA ILE A 620 35.76 12.09 17.48
C ILE A 620 35.90 13.31 18.38
N VAL A 621 34.95 13.56 19.28
CA VAL A 621 34.96 14.74 20.16
C VAL A 621 36.19 14.72 21.07
N SER A 622 36.54 13.57 21.63
CA SER A 622 37.73 13.44 22.48
C SER A 622 39.03 13.64 21.70
N ALA A 623 39.14 13.08 20.49
CA ALA A 623 40.28 13.31 19.61
C ALA A 623 40.37 14.76 19.14
N TYR A 624 39.23 15.36 18.77
CA TYR A 624 39.11 16.77 18.37
C TYR A 624 39.53 17.72 19.49
N LYS A 625 39.16 17.46 20.74
CA LYS A 625 39.55 18.30 21.88
C LYS A 625 41.04 18.20 22.22
N ARG A 626 41.65 17.02 22.07
CA ARG A 626 43.07 16.77 22.44
C ARG A 626 44.07 17.16 21.36
N THR A 627 43.66 17.20 20.10
CA THR A 627 44.54 17.50 18.97
C THR A 627 44.83 19.00 18.85
N LYS A 628 46.09 19.34 18.55
CA LYS A 628 46.55 20.73 18.40
C LYS A 628 46.44 21.25 16.97
N ASN A 629 46.47 20.35 15.98
CA ASN A 629 46.29 20.64 14.55
C ASN A 629 45.28 19.66 13.97
N ARG A 630 44.25 20.15 13.30
CA ARG A 630 43.09 19.37 12.84
C ARG A 630 42.80 19.71 11.38
N ALA A 631 42.95 18.73 10.51
CA ALA A 631 42.55 18.86 9.10
C ALA A 631 41.10 18.39 8.95
N ILE A 632 40.26 19.21 8.35
CA ILE A 632 38.85 18.93 8.11
C ILE A 632 38.58 19.07 6.62
N LEU A 633 38.33 17.95 5.94
CA LEU A 633 38.08 17.90 4.50
C LEU A 633 36.59 17.64 4.29
N LEU A 634 35.89 18.59 3.67
CA LEU A 634 34.44 18.54 3.47
C LEU A 634 34.12 18.41 1.99
N ASP A 635 33.48 17.32 1.60
CA ASP A 635 32.97 17.15 0.24
C ASP A 635 31.69 17.97 0.03
N TYR A 636 31.71 18.90 -0.91
CA TYR A 636 30.58 19.76 -1.18
C TYR A 636 29.49 19.07 -1.99
N ASP A 637 29.84 18.39 -3.10
CA ASP A 637 28.87 17.92 -4.11
C ASP A 637 28.22 16.57 -3.81
N GLY A 638 28.50 15.99 -2.64
CA GLY A 638 27.85 14.76 -2.16
C GLY A 638 27.49 14.78 -0.68
N THR A 639 28.28 15.46 0.16
CA THR A 639 28.08 15.45 1.62
C THR A 639 27.34 16.70 2.11
N MET A 640 27.75 17.89 1.69
CA MET A 640 27.11 19.15 2.12
C MET A 640 25.91 19.55 1.26
N MET A 641 25.94 19.23 -0.03
CA MET A 641 24.83 19.48 -0.96
C MET A 641 24.20 18.17 -1.43
N PRO A 642 22.89 17.97 -1.17
CA PRO A 642 22.16 16.87 -1.79
C PRO A 642 22.21 16.99 -3.32
N GLN A 643 22.51 15.88 -4.01
CA GLN A 643 22.57 15.83 -5.48
C GLN A 643 21.28 16.29 -6.16
N THR A 644 20.15 16.22 -5.45
CA THR A 644 18.80 16.56 -5.91
C THR A 644 18.45 18.04 -5.72
N SER A 645 19.33 18.86 -5.16
CA SER A 645 19.04 20.28 -4.92
C SER A 645 19.01 21.08 -6.23
N ILE A 646 17.90 21.79 -6.47
CA ILE A 646 17.71 22.69 -7.62
C ILE A 646 18.69 23.86 -7.51
N SER A 647 18.79 24.45 -6.31
CA SER A 647 19.82 25.44 -6.03
C SER A 647 21.08 24.73 -5.55
N LYS A 648 22.17 24.93 -6.28
CA LYS A 648 23.48 24.35 -5.97
C LYS A 648 24.34 25.27 -5.11
N THR A 649 23.87 26.47 -4.81
CA THR A 649 24.56 27.47 -3.98
C THR A 649 24.46 27.12 -2.49
N PRO A 650 25.48 27.43 -1.68
CA PRO A 650 25.43 27.21 -0.24
C PRO A 650 24.37 28.11 0.41
N ASN A 651 23.68 27.60 1.44
CA ASN A 651 22.76 28.40 2.24
C ASN A 651 23.51 29.16 3.35
N SER A 652 22.85 30.16 3.94
CA SER A 652 23.44 31.01 4.99
C SER A 652 23.86 30.24 6.24
N GLU A 653 23.14 29.17 6.57
CA GLU A 653 23.45 28.29 7.71
C GLU A 653 24.76 27.53 7.49
N ALA A 654 24.96 26.92 6.31
CA ALA A 654 26.20 26.24 5.95
C ALA A 654 27.40 27.19 5.98
N ILE A 655 27.24 28.41 5.45
CA ILE A 655 28.27 29.45 5.51
C ILE A 655 28.61 29.81 6.97
N SER A 656 27.60 29.95 7.84
CA SER A 656 27.78 30.25 9.27
C SER A 656 28.54 29.13 10.01
N ILE A 657 28.22 27.86 9.69
CA ILE A 657 28.89 26.69 10.26
C ILE A 657 30.34 26.61 9.80
N LEU A 658 30.59 26.77 8.50
CA LEU A 658 31.95 26.78 7.94
C LEU A 658 32.80 27.88 8.57
N ASN A 659 32.26 29.10 8.66
CA ASN A 659 32.95 30.19 9.35
C ASN A 659 33.23 29.86 10.82
N SER A 660 32.30 29.22 11.52
CA SER A 660 32.51 28.82 12.91
C SER A 660 33.61 27.76 13.05
N LEU A 661 33.74 26.84 12.09
CA LEU A 661 34.82 25.86 12.03
C LEU A 661 36.17 26.52 11.73
N CYS A 662 36.21 27.44 10.76
CA CYS A 662 37.42 28.15 10.34
C CYS A 662 37.92 29.19 11.36
N ARG A 663 37.08 29.65 12.30
CA ARG A 663 37.48 30.56 13.38
C ARG A 663 38.41 29.93 14.40
N ASP A 664 38.37 28.61 14.57
CA ASP A 664 39.30 27.95 15.48
C ASP A 664 40.66 27.78 14.78
N PRO A 665 41.72 28.45 15.26
CA PRO A 665 43.02 28.48 14.58
C PRO A 665 43.72 27.11 14.54
N LYS A 666 43.24 26.13 15.32
CA LYS A 666 43.73 24.74 15.26
C LYS A 666 43.12 23.95 14.10
N ASN A 667 42.09 24.48 13.43
CA ASN A 667 41.44 23.84 12.30
C ASN A 667 42.01 24.37 10.99
N VAL A 668 42.33 23.44 10.10
CA VAL A 668 42.59 23.70 8.69
C VAL A 668 41.45 23.05 7.93
N VAL A 669 40.53 23.87 7.41
CA VAL A 669 39.31 23.41 6.76
C VAL A 669 39.45 23.57 5.25
N PHE A 670 39.22 22.49 4.51
CA PHE A 670 39.16 22.50 3.06
C PHE A 670 37.80 22.00 2.58
N LEU A 671 37.26 22.69 1.59
CA LEU A 671 36.11 22.25 0.82
C LEU A 671 36.60 21.58 -0.47
N VAL A 672 36.21 20.32 -0.69
CA VAL A 672 36.53 19.55 -1.90
C VAL A 672 35.29 19.48 -2.77
N SER A 673 35.41 19.81 -4.06
CA SER A 673 34.27 19.88 -4.97
C SER A 673 34.68 19.53 -6.40
N ALA A 674 33.72 19.01 -7.18
CA ALA A 674 33.86 18.75 -8.61
C ALA A 674 33.78 20.03 -9.45
N ARG A 675 33.36 21.14 -8.84
CA ARG A 675 33.08 22.40 -9.55
C ARG A 675 34.35 23.16 -9.87
N ASP A 676 34.23 24.07 -10.83
CA ASP A 676 35.30 24.97 -11.22
C ASP A 676 35.66 25.95 -10.10
N LYS A 677 36.90 26.42 -10.15
CA LYS A 677 37.48 27.31 -9.14
C LYS A 677 36.72 28.63 -8.99
N GLN A 678 36.25 29.21 -10.10
CA GLN A 678 35.63 30.53 -10.08
C GLN A 678 34.29 30.49 -9.34
N THR A 679 33.44 29.52 -9.67
CA THR A 679 32.15 29.30 -9.02
C THR A 679 32.31 29.12 -7.51
N LEU A 680 33.24 28.26 -7.07
CA LEU A 680 33.46 28.00 -5.65
C LEU A 680 34.02 29.22 -4.90
N SER A 681 34.93 29.96 -5.54
CA SER A 681 35.50 31.18 -4.97
C SER A 681 34.42 32.25 -4.76
N GLU A 682 33.49 32.40 -5.69
CA GLU A 682 32.36 33.32 -5.57
C GLU A 682 31.40 32.88 -4.45
N TRP A 683 31.00 31.61 -4.45
CA TRP A 683 30.01 31.09 -3.49
C TRP A 683 30.50 31.07 -2.05
N PHE A 684 31.79 30.79 -1.84
CA PHE A 684 32.40 30.72 -0.52
C PHE A 684 33.26 31.92 -0.18
N SER A 685 33.20 32.99 -0.97
CA SER A 685 33.82 34.29 -0.64
C SER A 685 33.53 34.80 0.78
N PRO A 686 32.37 34.53 1.43
CA PRO A 686 32.15 34.92 2.82
C PRO A 686 32.93 34.10 3.86
N CYS A 687 33.72 33.09 3.46
CA CYS A 687 34.49 32.22 4.35
C CYS A 687 36.01 32.52 4.24
N GLU A 688 36.52 33.44 5.06
CA GLU A 688 37.87 34.01 4.91
C GLU A 688 39.02 32.97 5.02
N ASN A 689 38.89 31.97 5.89
CA ASN A 689 39.94 30.99 6.18
C ASN A 689 39.61 29.58 5.67
N LEU A 690 38.78 29.47 4.63
CA LEU A 690 38.41 28.19 4.02
C LEU A 690 39.31 27.90 2.81
N GLY A 691 40.00 26.75 2.81
CA GLY A 691 40.69 26.26 1.63
C GLY A 691 39.72 25.66 0.61
N ILE A 692 39.98 25.81 -0.69
CA ILE A 692 39.12 25.32 -1.77
C ILE A 692 39.90 24.37 -2.68
N ALA A 693 39.56 23.09 -2.62
CA ALA A 693 40.00 22.08 -3.56
C ALA A 693 38.97 21.91 -4.69
N ALA A 694 39.12 22.69 -5.76
CA ALA A 694 38.23 22.70 -6.92
C ALA A 694 38.61 21.62 -7.95
N GLU A 695 37.66 21.26 -8.82
CA GLU A 695 37.85 20.29 -9.90
C GLU A 695 38.45 18.96 -9.40
N HIS A 696 37.88 18.41 -8.34
CA HIS A 696 38.36 17.21 -7.66
C HIS A 696 39.79 17.32 -7.10
N GLY A 697 40.20 18.54 -6.73
CA GLY A 697 41.51 18.81 -6.15
C GLY A 697 42.61 19.03 -7.20
N TYR A 698 42.24 19.25 -8.47
CA TYR A 698 43.20 19.72 -9.48
C TYR A 698 43.69 21.14 -9.16
N PHE A 699 42.82 21.98 -8.58
CA PHE A 699 43.18 23.28 -8.05
C PHE A 699 42.98 23.30 -6.53
N LEU A 700 43.97 23.81 -5.80
CA LEU A 700 43.98 23.96 -4.34
C LEU A 700 44.11 25.43 -3.92
#